data_AF-A0A6P0P0C3-F1
#
_entry.id   AF-A0A6P0P0C3-F1
#
_cell.length_a   1.000
_cell.length_b   1.000
_cell.length_c   1.000
_cell.angle_alpha   90.00
_cell.angle_beta   90.00
_cell.angle_gamma   90.00
#
_symmetry.space_group_name_H-M   'P 1'
#
loop_
_entity.id
_entity.type
_entity.pdbx_description
1 polymer ?
#
loop_
_entity_poly.entity_id
_entity_poly.type
_entity_poly.pdbx_seq_one_letter_code
_entity_poly.pdbx_strand_id
1 'polypeptide(L)'
;MPDFADIPGLTELWTHTRGDSRITVALLDGTADIERGCFQGANVTKINSYWQEAVELDPTEIDAYREIQNSDEKSEVRQAKLKEAIPDELTLQILGAAFHATHVFSNIFGQPGTPVEGIAYKCRGINIPLGFGTDYYIDPINLARAINLAVDLGANIIHCAACRPTQTGIGQEILEKAVRQAQENNVLIVAPTGNNKGECWCLPAILPGVMSVGAMKDNGQVFKFSNWGGEYQNQGIIAPGENILGAQPGTEETVRNKGTSCAAPMVTAISALLMSLQLQQGASPDAEAIRAALTNSAIPCTLEDTEEVERCMLGKLNVAGAYQLLTGKQLEAVGVSASEATSEADVILGDSGVDVAEVMVDENSVVPAQESSPISFSVAVGENRESATNAPTNITAASGVEQNNIKSIKTAQAAQGITPSAGSNMIYALGTVGYDFGTEARRDSFKQLMPAVMLDGVQVPANPYDGRQMADYLDANLYEAKSLIWILSIELTPIYALRPVGAFADDIYETLQNMLAGEVEAQDHEDYIDRVSVTGRLTDQTVKLFSGQTLPVVKINSPRGMYGWTVNTLIDSSLESVSAEQAEAEEEAIRKSLRSFLERVYYDLRNLGQADRDRALNFAATNAFQAATTISDAVAIGMELHSIEVEKSPFCRYNSNCWDVKLKFFNPDNTRRAKKVYRFTIDVSDLMPVTLGKVRSWSVPK
;
A
#
# COMPACT_ATOMS: atom_id res chain seq x y z
N MET A 1 -27.99 -0.18 7.79
CA MET A 1 -27.92 1.02 6.94
C MET A 1 -27.46 2.11 7.86
N PRO A 2 -26.35 2.79 7.60
CA PRO A 2 -26.17 4.14 8.09
C PRO A 2 -26.89 5.03 7.07
N ASP A 3 -27.94 5.69 7.50
CA ASP A 3 -28.17 7.04 6.99
C ASP A 3 -26.91 7.87 7.32
N PHE A 4 -26.59 8.95 6.59
CA PHE A 4 -25.48 9.80 7.00
C PHE A 4 -25.68 10.32 8.44
N ALA A 5 -26.93 10.44 8.89
CA ALA A 5 -27.28 10.76 10.26
C ALA A 5 -26.73 9.76 11.31
N ASP A 6 -26.40 8.52 10.93
CA ASP A 6 -25.88 7.50 11.85
C ASP A 6 -24.36 7.62 12.09
N ILE A 7 -23.68 8.54 11.39
CA ILE A 7 -22.26 8.81 11.62
C ILE A 7 -22.10 9.54 12.95
N PRO A 8 -21.34 8.99 13.91
CA PRO A 8 -21.18 9.61 15.22
C PRO A 8 -20.64 11.05 15.12
N GLY A 9 -21.37 12.01 15.68
CA GLY A 9 -21.03 13.42 15.69
C GLY A 9 -21.50 14.22 14.47
N LEU A 10 -22.00 13.59 13.40
CA LEU A 10 -22.42 14.35 12.21
C LEU A 10 -23.70 15.14 12.48
N THR A 11 -24.69 14.56 13.14
CA THR A 11 -25.96 15.25 13.44
C THR A 11 -25.75 16.45 14.36
N GLU A 12 -24.85 16.34 15.33
CA GLU A 12 -24.43 17.45 16.18
C GLU A 12 -23.69 18.52 15.38
N LEU A 13 -22.71 18.14 14.54
CA LEU A 13 -22.00 19.10 13.68
C LEU A 13 -22.95 19.88 12.77
N TRP A 14 -23.96 19.19 12.26
CA TRP A 14 -25.04 19.75 11.46
C TRP A 14 -25.92 20.78 12.19
N THR A 15 -25.94 20.79 13.52
CA THR A 15 -26.57 21.87 14.29
C THR A 15 -25.76 23.17 14.28
N HIS A 16 -24.44 23.08 14.03
CA HIS A 16 -23.56 24.23 13.90
C HIS A 16 -23.49 24.74 12.46
N THR A 17 -23.45 23.84 11.47
CA THR A 17 -23.35 24.23 10.07
C THR A 17 -23.84 23.15 9.11
N ARG A 18 -24.41 23.56 7.98
CA ARG A 18 -24.84 22.67 6.88
C ARG A 18 -24.01 22.91 5.60
N GLY A 19 -22.89 23.62 5.75
CA GLY A 19 -22.06 24.13 4.66
C GLY A 19 -22.19 25.63 4.49
N ASP A 20 -21.22 26.22 3.82
CA ASP A 20 -21.15 27.63 3.44
C ASP A 20 -20.82 27.72 1.95
N SER A 21 -21.62 28.50 1.21
CA SER A 21 -21.46 28.65 -0.25
C SER A 21 -20.10 29.19 -0.70
N ARG A 22 -19.32 29.78 0.22
CA ARG A 22 -17.95 30.23 -0.04
C ARG A 22 -16.93 29.08 -0.04
N ILE A 23 -17.27 27.93 0.53
CA ILE A 23 -16.45 26.72 0.45
C ILE A 23 -16.75 26.00 -0.86
N THR A 24 -15.73 25.89 -1.71
CA THR A 24 -15.81 25.20 -3.00
C THR A 24 -15.17 23.82 -2.90
N VAL A 25 -15.92 22.79 -3.30
CA VAL A 25 -15.44 21.41 -3.40
C VAL A 25 -15.48 20.97 -4.87
N ALA A 26 -14.31 20.64 -5.41
CA ALA A 26 -14.17 20.14 -6.77
C ALA A 26 -14.10 18.61 -6.79
N LEU A 27 -14.95 17.97 -7.59
CA LEU A 27 -14.95 16.53 -7.85
C LEU A 27 -14.20 16.24 -9.14
N LEU A 28 -13.09 15.51 -9.04
CA LEU A 28 -12.35 14.94 -10.17
C LEU A 28 -12.77 13.48 -10.36
N ASP A 29 -13.64 13.22 -11.34
CA ASP A 29 -14.26 11.90 -11.60
C ASP A 29 -14.78 11.84 -13.06
N GLY A 30 -15.77 11.01 -13.37
CA GLY A 30 -16.57 11.09 -14.58
C GLY A 30 -17.52 12.29 -14.63
N THR A 31 -18.31 12.36 -15.71
CA THR A 31 -19.36 13.38 -15.86
C THR A 31 -20.54 13.06 -14.96
N ALA A 32 -20.74 13.85 -13.90
CA ALA A 32 -21.91 13.71 -13.04
C ALA A 32 -23.19 14.17 -13.78
N ASP A 33 -24.27 13.44 -13.60
CA ASP A 33 -25.62 13.84 -14.03
C ASP A 33 -26.18 14.82 -13.00
N ILE A 34 -25.89 16.11 -13.17
CA ILE A 34 -26.29 17.17 -12.24
C ILE A 34 -27.75 17.64 -12.43
N GLU A 35 -28.48 17.04 -13.37
CA GLU A 35 -29.90 17.35 -13.63
C GLU A 35 -30.85 16.50 -12.76
N ARG A 36 -30.31 15.55 -11.97
CA ARG A 36 -31.11 14.73 -11.05
C ARG A 36 -31.82 15.58 -10.01
N GLY A 37 -33.01 15.16 -9.59
CA GLY A 37 -33.82 15.87 -8.59
C GLY A 37 -33.10 16.15 -7.27
N CYS A 38 -32.14 15.30 -6.87
CA CYS A 38 -31.33 15.54 -5.68
C CYS A 38 -30.41 16.77 -5.75
N PHE A 39 -30.10 17.28 -6.94
CA PHE A 39 -29.29 18.49 -7.11
C PHE A 39 -30.13 19.74 -7.31
N GLN A 40 -31.46 19.64 -7.33
CA GLN A 40 -32.34 20.79 -7.51
C GLN A 40 -32.17 21.79 -6.36
N GLY A 41 -31.64 22.97 -6.67
CA GLY A 41 -31.32 24.01 -5.67
C GLY A 41 -29.90 23.91 -5.08
N ALA A 42 -29.13 22.88 -5.44
CA ALA A 42 -27.72 22.80 -5.10
C ALA A 42 -26.89 23.81 -5.92
N ASN A 43 -25.89 24.43 -5.29
CA ASN A 43 -24.94 25.30 -6.00
C ASN A 43 -23.84 24.46 -6.67
N VAL A 44 -24.24 23.68 -7.67
CA VAL A 44 -23.34 22.76 -8.38
C VAL A 44 -23.19 23.16 -9.84
N THR A 45 -21.99 22.97 -10.38
CA THR A 45 -21.69 23.24 -11.80
C THR A 45 -20.83 22.14 -12.36
N LYS A 46 -20.95 21.89 -13.67
CA LYS A 46 -20.06 21.01 -14.42
C LYS A 46 -19.16 21.85 -15.31
N ILE A 47 -17.85 21.62 -15.22
CA ILE A 47 -16.84 22.28 -16.05
C ILE A 47 -16.16 21.22 -16.91
N ASN A 48 -16.38 21.29 -18.22
CA ASN A 48 -15.77 20.35 -19.15
C ASN A 48 -14.25 20.59 -19.23
N SER A 49 -13.50 19.50 -19.28
CA SER A 49 -12.05 19.52 -19.41
C SER A 49 -11.62 19.99 -20.79
N TYR A 50 -10.86 21.08 -20.88
CA TYR A 50 -10.44 21.68 -22.16
C TYR A 50 -9.51 20.80 -23.01
N TRP A 51 -8.96 19.73 -22.42
CA TRP A 51 -8.06 18.79 -23.08
C TRP A 51 -8.78 17.57 -23.68
N GLN A 52 -10.11 17.50 -23.59
CA GLN A 52 -10.92 16.41 -24.10
C GLN A 52 -12.19 16.94 -24.76
N GLU A 53 -12.69 16.19 -25.75
CA GLU A 53 -14.01 16.44 -26.32
C GLU A 53 -15.09 15.94 -25.35
N ALA A 54 -16.21 16.67 -25.28
CA ALA A 54 -17.35 16.23 -24.51
C ALA A 54 -18.00 15.02 -25.22
N VAL A 55 -18.23 13.94 -24.47
CA VAL A 55 -18.95 12.77 -24.96
C VAL A 55 -20.39 12.86 -24.46
N GLU A 56 -21.35 12.91 -25.39
CA GLU A 56 -22.77 12.77 -25.07
C GLU A 56 -23.08 11.29 -24.85
N LEU A 57 -23.72 10.98 -23.71
CA LEU A 57 -24.13 9.62 -23.37
C LEU A 57 -25.52 9.34 -23.93
N ASP A 58 -25.68 8.22 -24.64
CA ASP A 58 -26.98 7.79 -25.15
C ASP A 58 -27.87 7.36 -23.97
N PRO A 59 -29.09 7.92 -23.82
CA PRO A 59 -30.05 7.48 -22.80
C PRO A 59 -30.31 5.97 -22.79
N THR A 60 -30.30 5.31 -23.95
CA THR A 60 -30.52 3.85 -24.04
C THR A 60 -29.36 3.04 -23.47
N GLU A 61 -28.13 3.53 -23.63
CA GLU A 61 -26.94 2.90 -23.03
C GLU A 61 -26.87 3.14 -21.52
N ILE A 62 -27.32 4.32 -21.06
CA ILE A 62 -27.49 4.61 -19.62
C ILE A 62 -28.48 3.63 -19.00
N ASP A 63 -29.64 3.41 -19.64
CA ASP A 63 -30.66 2.48 -19.18
C ASP A 63 -30.14 1.04 -19.14
N ALA A 64 -29.48 0.58 -20.22
CA ALA A 64 -28.88 -0.76 -20.28
C ALA A 64 -27.81 -0.97 -19.20
N TYR A 65 -26.91 0.01 -19.01
CA TYR A 65 -25.89 -0.03 -17.96
C TYR A 65 -26.54 -0.14 -16.58
N ARG A 66 -27.57 0.68 -16.30
CA ARG A 66 -28.30 0.69 -15.04
C ARG A 66 -28.96 -0.66 -14.75
N GLU A 67 -29.72 -1.19 -15.69
CA GLU A 67 -30.43 -2.47 -15.52
C GLU A 67 -29.48 -3.62 -15.23
N ILE A 68 -28.37 -3.71 -15.97
CA ILE A 68 -27.38 -4.77 -15.75
C ILE A 68 -26.66 -4.56 -14.42
N GLN A 69 -26.29 -3.32 -14.09
CA GLN A 69 -25.54 -3.03 -12.86
C GLN A 69 -26.37 -3.26 -11.59
N ASN A 70 -27.67 -2.99 -11.64
CA ASN A 70 -28.62 -3.17 -10.53
C ASN A 70 -29.17 -4.60 -10.42
N SER A 71 -28.76 -5.51 -11.30
CA SER A 71 -29.12 -6.93 -11.22
C SER A 71 -28.42 -7.65 -10.06
N ASP A 72 -29.05 -8.69 -9.53
CA ASP A 72 -28.50 -9.55 -8.45
C ASP A 72 -27.37 -10.50 -8.92
N GLU A 73 -26.79 -10.25 -10.09
CA GLU A 73 -25.81 -11.12 -10.71
C GLU A 73 -24.40 -10.90 -10.16
N LYS A 74 -23.60 -11.98 -10.18
CA LYS A 74 -22.17 -11.91 -9.82
C LYS A 74 -21.44 -10.90 -10.71
N SER A 75 -20.42 -10.24 -10.18
CA SER A 75 -19.67 -9.18 -10.88
C SER A 75 -19.12 -9.62 -12.24
N GLU A 76 -18.63 -10.86 -12.35
CA GLU A 76 -18.11 -11.44 -13.60
C GLU A 76 -19.19 -11.54 -14.68
N VAL A 77 -20.42 -11.93 -14.28
CA VAL A 77 -21.57 -12.04 -15.19
C VAL A 77 -22.05 -10.66 -15.62
N ARG A 78 -22.13 -9.69 -14.69
CA ARG A 78 -22.46 -8.31 -15.01
C ARG A 78 -21.47 -7.71 -15.99
N GLN A 79 -20.17 -7.90 -15.78
CA GLN A 79 -19.14 -7.44 -16.72
C GLN A 79 -19.29 -8.06 -18.12
N ALA A 80 -19.59 -9.35 -18.21
CA ALA A 80 -19.82 -10.00 -19.51
C ALA A 80 -21.04 -9.42 -20.23
N LYS A 81 -22.16 -9.22 -19.53
CA LYS A 81 -23.37 -8.61 -20.09
C LYS A 81 -23.18 -7.16 -20.50
N LEU A 82 -22.45 -6.38 -19.71
CA LEU A 82 -22.13 -5.00 -20.04
C LEU A 82 -21.32 -4.91 -21.34
N LYS A 83 -20.34 -5.79 -21.53
CA LYS A 83 -19.56 -5.87 -22.78
C LYS A 83 -20.40 -6.32 -23.98
N GLU A 84 -21.42 -7.14 -23.76
CA GLU A 84 -22.35 -7.57 -24.81
C GLU A 84 -23.33 -6.44 -25.20
N ALA A 85 -23.88 -5.74 -24.21
CA ALA A 85 -24.86 -4.67 -24.41
C ALA A 85 -24.22 -3.37 -24.91
N ILE A 86 -23.00 -3.07 -24.48
CA ILE A 86 -22.23 -1.86 -24.81
C ILE A 86 -20.84 -2.32 -25.29
N PRO A 87 -20.70 -2.69 -26.59
CA PRO A 87 -19.46 -3.22 -27.12
C PRO A 87 -18.33 -2.20 -27.24
N ASP A 88 -18.67 -0.91 -27.32
CA ASP A 88 -17.66 0.16 -27.33
C ASP A 88 -17.05 0.32 -25.93
N GLU A 89 -15.77 -0.03 -25.81
CA GLU A 89 -15.07 -0.06 -24.53
C GLU A 89 -14.92 1.33 -23.91
N LEU A 90 -14.74 2.38 -24.75
CA LEU A 90 -14.63 3.74 -24.28
C LEU A 90 -15.96 4.23 -23.70
N THR A 91 -17.07 4.02 -24.41
CA THR A 91 -18.42 4.33 -23.93
C THR A 91 -18.72 3.60 -22.62
N LEU A 92 -18.40 2.30 -22.52
CA LEU A 92 -18.61 1.54 -21.29
C LEU A 92 -17.81 2.11 -20.11
N GLN A 93 -16.56 2.55 -20.34
CA GLN A 93 -15.75 3.20 -19.32
C GLN A 93 -16.33 4.56 -18.89
N ILE A 94 -16.77 5.38 -19.85
CA ILE A 94 -17.39 6.69 -19.58
C ILE A 94 -18.67 6.51 -18.78
N LEU A 95 -19.52 5.53 -19.12
CA LEU A 95 -20.74 5.20 -18.38
C LEU A 95 -20.42 4.80 -16.94
N GLY A 96 -19.45 3.88 -16.74
CA GLY A 96 -19.03 3.48 -15.40
C GLY A 96 -18.61 4.67 -14.54
N ALA A 97 -17.86 5.60 -15.11
CA ALA A 97 -17.43 6.81 -14.44
C ALA A 97 -18.56 7.82 -14.21
N ALA A 98 -19.54 7.94 -15.12
CA ALA A 98 -20.69 8.81 -14.94
C ALA A 98 -21.59 8.33 -13.78
N PHE A 99 -21.82 7.01 -13.69
CA PHE A 99 -22.53 6.39 -12.57
C PHE A 99 -21.79 6.61 -11.25
N HIS A 100 -20.47 6.41 -11.27
CA HIS A 100 -19.61 6.64 -10.11
C HIS A 100 -19.65 8.11 -9.65
N ALA A 101 -19.42 9.04 -10.56
CA ALA A 101 -19.41 10.48 -10.27
C ALA A 101 -20.75 10.98 -9.73
N THR A 102 -21.87 10.55 -10.34
CA THR A 102 -23.22 10.96 -9.90
C THR A 102 -23.51 10.48 -8.48
N HIS A 103 -23.11 9.25 -8.15
CA HIS A 103 -23.24 8.68 -6.81
C HIS A 103 -22.43 9.48 -5.79
N VAL A 104 -21.12 9.66 -6.05
CA VAL A 104 -20.19 10.40 -5.19
C VAL A 104 -20.63 11.85 -4.98
N PHE A 105 -21.03 12.53 -6.06
CA PHE A 105 -21.44 13.94 -6.01
C PHE A 105 -22.73 14.13 -5.20
N SER A 106 -23.69 13.20 -5.34
CA SER A 106 -24.93 13.22 -4.56
C SER A 106 -24.69 13.06 -3.05
N ASN A 107 -23.68 12.29 -2.64
CA ASN A 107 -23.31 12.12 -1.23
C ASN A 107 -22.78 13.41 -0.59
N ILE A 108 -22.25 14.33 -1.39
CA ILE A 108 -21.74 15.61 -0.92
C ILE A 108 -22.84 16.68 -0.99
N PHE A 109 -23.56 16.78 -2.12
CA PHE A 109 -24.40 17.96 -2.43
C PHE A 109 -25.91 17.71 -2.53
N GLY A 110 -26.36 16.47 -2.38
CA GLY A 110 -27.79 16.14 -2.44
C GLY A 110 -28.61 17.00 -1.48
N GLN A 111 -29.72 17.58 -1.94
CA GLN A 111 -30.50 18.51 -1.15
C GLN A 111 -31.44 17.79 -0.17
N PRO A 112 -31.74 18.38 1.00
CA PRO A 112 -32.72 17.84 1.92
C PRO A 112 -34.11 17.67 1.27
N GLY A 113 -34.85 16.64 1.67
CA GLY A 113 -36.19 16.36 1.13
C GLY A 113 -36.19 15.82 -0.31
N THR A 114 -35.04 15.45 -0.85
CA THR A 114 -34.89 14.80 -2.16
C THR A 114 -34.52 13.31 -1.99
N PRO A 115 -34.45 12.50 -3.07
CA PRO A 115 -34.12 11.07 -2.96
C PRO A 115 -32.77 10.79 -2.29
N VAL A 116 -31.82 11.73 -2.34
CA VAL A 116 -30.50 11.61 -1.69
C VAL A 116 -30.16 12.90 -0.97
N GLU A 117 -29.99 12.83 0.34
CA GLU A 117 -29.53 13.95 1.16
C GLU A 117 -28.00 13.86 1.32
N GLY A 118 -27.29 14.88 0.84
CA GLY A 118 -25.84 14.99 0.93
C GLY A 118 -25.38 15.63 2.22
N ILE A 119 -24.09 15.46 2.55
CA ILE A 119 -23.54 15.91 3.83
C ILE A 119 -23.28 17.42 3.89
N ALA A 120 -22.80 18.02 2.80
CA ALA A 120 -22.37 19.41 2.72
C ALA A 120 -23.15 20.18 1.63
N TYR A 121 -24.48 20.02 1.65
CA TYR A 121 -25.39 20.46 0.59
C TYR A 121 -25.48 21.97 0.38
N LYS A 122 -24.99 22.81 1.31
CA LYS A 122 -24.89 24.27 1.13
C LYS A 122 -23.54 24.76 0.57
N CYS A 123 -22.56 23.88 0.42
CA CYS A 123 -21.28 24.23 -0.20
C CYS A 123 -21.42 24.36 -1.72
N ARG A 124 -20.46 25.04 -2.36
CA ARG A 124 -20.38 25.12 -3.82
C ARG A 124 -19.68 23.87 -4.37
N GLY A 125 -20.30 23.21 -5.35
CA GLY A 125 -19.75 22.02 -6.01
C GLY A 125 -19.33 22.27 -7.45
N ILE A 126 -18.19 21.70 -7.85
CA ILE A 126 -17.73 21.72 -9.24
C ILE A 126 -17.38 20.30 -9.66
N ASN A 127 -18.04 19.73 -10.67
CA ASN A 127 -17.62 18.48 -11.29
C ASN A 127 -16.68 18.78 -12.47
N ILE A 128 -15.48 18.20 -12.45
CA ILE A 128 -14.47 18.29 -13.50
C ILE A 128 -14.21 16.87 -14.02
N PRO A 129 -14.78 16.50 -15.18
CA PRO A 129 -14.60 15.17 -15.74
C PRO A 129 -13.14 14.92 -16.16
N LEU A 130 -12.48 13.88 -15.65
CA LEU A 130 -11.08 13.56 -16.00
C LEU A 130 -10.90 13.06 -17.44
N GLY A 131 -11.99 12.53 -18.00
CA GLY A 131 -12.15 11.86 -19.29
C GLY A 131 -11.22 10.66 -19.53
N PHE A 132 -11.67 9.77 -20.40
CA PHE A 132 -11.11 8.44 -20.57
C PHE A 132 -10.43 8.32 -21.93
N GLY A 133 -9.30 7.60 -21.97
CA GLY A 133 -8.57 7.27 -23.19
C GLY A 133 -8.45 5.76 -23.35
N THR A 134 -8.10 5.31 -24.56
CA THR A 134 -8.07 3.88 -24.92
C THR A 134 -7.03 3.06 -24.15
N ASP A 135 -5.97 3.69 -23.64
CA ASP A 135 -4.78 2.97 -23.14
C ASP A 135 -4.67 2.95 -21.61
N TYR A 136 -5.30 3.90 -20.90
CA TYR A 136 -5.29 3.99 -19.44
C TYR A 136 -6.55 4.68 -18.89
N TYR A 137 -7.20 4.04 -17.91
CA TYR A 137 -8.39 4.57 -17.22
C TYR A 137 -8.15 5.95 -16.57
N ILE A 138 -6.95 6.21 -16.02
CA ILE A 138 -6.56 7.51 -15.43
C ILE A 138 -5.10 7.87 -15.82
N ASP A 139 -4.95 8.87 -16.69
CA ASP A 139 -3.65 9.44 -17.09
C ASP A 139 -3.16 10.48 -16.04
N PRO A 140 -1.90 10.41 -15.54
CA PRO A 140 -1.41 11.31 -14.52
C PRO A 140 -1.23 12.75 -15.02
N ILE A 141 -1.07 12.94 -16.34
CA ILE A 141 -1.04 14.26 -16.97
C ILE A 141 -2.43 14.91 -16.89
N ASN A 142 -3.48 14.16 -17.25
CA ASN A 142 -4.85 14.67 -17.17
C ASN A 142 -5.28 14.89 -15.72
N LEU A 143 -4.88 14.01 -14.80
CA LEU A 143 -5.11 14.22 -13.38
C LEU A 143 -4.39 15.48 -12.85
N ALA A 144 -3.13 15.70 -13.23
CA ALA A 144 -2.41 16.92 -12.87
C ALA A 144 -3.06 18.19 -13.44
N ARG A 145 -3.51 18.15 -14.69
CA ARG A 145 -4.28 19.26 -15.31
C ARG A 145 -5.57 19.55 -14.55
N ALA A 146 -6.29 18.51 -14.16
CA ALA A 146 -7.55 18.64 -13.42
C ALA A 146 -7.35 19.19 -12.01
N ILE A 147 -6.29 18.77 -11.32
CA ILE A 147 -5.91 19.35 -10.01
C ILE A 147 -5.62 20.85 -10.17
N ASN A 148 -4.79 21.24 -11.14
CA ASN A 148 -4.47 22.64 -11.37
C ASN A 148 -5.71 23.46 -11.76
N LEU A 149 -6.57 22.93 -12.63
CA LEU A 149 -7.83 23.57 -13.00
C LEU A 149 -8.74 23.76 -11.78
N ALA A 150 -8.83 22.77 -10.89
CA ALA A 150 -9.62 22.90 -9.66
C ALA A 150 -9.08 24.01 -8.74
N VAL A 151 -7.76 24.12 -8.60
CA VAL A 151 -7.11 25.22 -7.87
C VAL A 151 -7.44 26.57 -8.51
N ASP A 152 -7.32 26.68 -9.84
CA ASP A 152 -7.63 27.92 -10.58
C ASP A 152 -9.11 28.33 -10.47
N LEU A 153 -10.02 27.35 -10.32
CA LEU A 153 -11.45 27.57 -10.09
C LEU A 153 -11.80 27.91 -8.62
N GLY A 154 -10.79 28.02 -7.76
CA GLY A 154 -10.93 28.40 -6.36
C GLY A 154 -11.41 27.27 -5.45
N ALA A 155 -11.09 26.01 -5.75
CA ALA A 155 -11.43 24.90 -4.87
C ALA A 155 -10.70 25.00 -3.53
N ASN A 156 -11.43 24.84 -2.42
CA ASN A 156 -10.85 24.65 -1.09
C ASN A 156 -10.55 23.17 -0.82
N ILE A 157 -11.35 22.28 -1.42
CA ILE A 157 -11.18 20.83 -1.33
C ILE A 157 -11.29 20.24 -2.73
N ILE A 158 -10.35 19.38 -3.08
CA ILE A 158 -10.37 18.55 -4.28
C ILE A 158 -10.67 17.12 -3.83
N HIS A 159 -11.85 16.62 -4.18
CA HIS A 159 -12.17 15.21 -4.09
C HIS A 159 -11.67 14.52 -5.36
N CYS A 160 -10.56 13.80 -5.25
CA CYS A 160 -10.03 13.00 -6.33
C CYS A 160 -10.57 11.58 -6.22
N ALA A 161 -11.63 11.27 -6.95
CA ALA A 161 -12.27 9.96 -6.95
C ALA A 161 -11.48 8.90 -7.74
N ALA A 162 -10.40 9.32 -8.41
CA ALA A 162 -9.50 8.48 -9.18
C ALA A 162 -8.55 7.67 -8.29
N CYS A 163 -8.40 6.37 -8.62
CA CYS A 163 -7.31 5.52 -8.17
C CYS A 163 -6.51 5.05 -9.38
N ARG A 164 -5.26 5.50 -9.51
CA ARG A 164 -4.28 4.88 -10.41
C ARG A 164 -3.39 3.93 -9.60
N PRO A 165 -3.44 2.61 -9.84
CA PRO A 165 -2.62 1.64 -9.11
C PRO A 165 -1.11 1.92 -9.22
N THR A 166 -0.41 1.78 -8.09
CA THR A 166 1.05 1.83 -7.99
C THR A 166 1.54 0.83 -6.93
N GLN A 167 2.70 0.23 -7.17
CA GLN A 167 3.34 -0.73 -6.26
C GLN A 167 4.48 -0.11 -5.45
N THR A 168 4.86 1.14 -5.76
CA THR A 168 6.00 1.82 -5.15
C THR A 168 5.59 3.02 -4.29
N GLY A 169 4.36 3.52 -4.47
CA GLY A 169 3.91 4.77 -3.87
C GLY A 169 4.51 6.02 -4.53
N ILE A 170 5.37 5.85 -5.54
CA ILE A 170 6.03 6.94 -6.26
C ILE A 170 5.10 7.42 -7.38
N GLY A 171 4.83 8.72 -7.41
CA GLY A 171 4.07 9.38 -8.47
C GLY A 171 4.96 9.80 -9.63
N GLN A 172 4.34 10.11 -10.76
CA GLN A 172 5.04 10.85 -11.81
C GLN A 172 5.27 12.29 -11.32
N GLU A 173 6.44 12.86 -11.63
CA GLU A 173 6.85 14.18 -11.13
C GLU A 173 5.81 15.28 -11.40
N ILE A 174 5.12 15.23 -12.53
CA ILE A 174 4.06 16.20 -12.88
C ILE A 174 2.86 16.14 -11.92
N LEU A 175 2.47 14.93 -11.52
CA LEU A 175 1.36 14.72 -10.58
C LEU A 175 1.78 15.11 -9.16
N GLU A 176 2.99 14.73 -8.75
CA GLU A 176 3.53 15.12 -7.44
C GLU A 176 3.67 16.64 -7.31
N LYS A 177 4.05 17.33 -8.39
CA LYS A 177 4.08 18.80 -8.47
C LYS A 177 2.69 19.40 -8.31
N ALA A 178 1.69 18.88 -9.02
CA ALA A 178 0.32 19.40 -8.93
C ALA A 178 -0.27 19.21 -7.52
N VAL A 179 -0.05 18.05 -6.89
CA VAL A 179 -0.48 17.78 -5.50
C VAL A 179 0.17 18.75 -4.53
N ARG A 180 1.49 18.93 -4.62
CA ARG A 180 2.22 19.86 -3.76
C ARG A 180 1.78 21.31 -3.99
N GLN A 181 1.57 21.72 -5.24
CA GLN A 181 1.09 23.07 -5.54
C GLN A 181 -0.30 23.31 -4.96
N ALA A 182 -1.21 22.34 -5.01
CA ALA A 182 -2.51 22.46 -4.36
C ALA A 182 -2.37 22.65 -2.84
N GLN A 183 -1.49 21.87 -2.19
CA GLN A 183 -1.20 22.00 -0.75
C GLN A 183 -0.58 23.36 -0.41
N GLU A 184 0.37 23.85 -1.20
CA GLU A 184 0.98 25.18 -1.05
C GLU A 184 -0.05 26.32 -1.22
N ASN A 185 -1.13 26.08 -1.97
CA ASN A 185 -2.28 26.99 -2.10
C ASN A 185 -3.38 26.76 -1.06
N ASN A 186 -3.09 26.01 0.03
CA ASN A 186 -4.05 25.71 1.10
C ASN A 186 -5.32 25.00 0.59
N VAL A 187 -5.14 24.07 -0.36
CA VAL A 187 -6.22 23.22 -0.90
C VAL A 187 -6.06 21.81 -0.38
N LEU A 188 -7.11 21.28 0.25
CA LEU A 188 -7.14 19.90 0.74
C LEU A 188 -7.43 18.94 -0.41
N ILE A 189 -6.59 17.93 -0.61
CA ILE A 189 -6.90 16.83 -1.53
C ILE A 189 -7.36 15.62 -0.71
N VAL A 190 -8.54 15.08 -1.03
CA VAL A 190 -9.09 13.84 -0.44
C VAL A 190 -9.20 12.79 -1.53
N ALA A 191 -8.70 11.59 -1.28
CA ALA A 191 -8.72 10.50 -2.27
C ALA A 191 -8.91 9.12 -1.62
N PRO A 192 -9.61 8.18 -2.30
CA PRO A 192 -9.82 6.84 -1.78
C PRO A 192 -8.53 6.01 -1.83
N THR A 193 -8.31 5.14 -0.85
CA THR A 193 -7.11 4.28 -0.81
C THR A 193 -7.11 3.18 -1.88
N GLY A 194 -8.30 2.82 -2.39
CA GLY A 194 -8.52 1.78 -3.40
C GLY A 194 -9.13 0.49 -2.86
N ASN A 195 -9.62 -0.36 -3.77
CA ASN A 195 -10.42 -1.56 -3.45
C ASN A 195 -9.70 -2.86 -3.85
N ASN A 196 -8.38 -2.89 -3.78
CA ASN A 196 -7.52 -3.98 -4.27
C ASN A 196 -6.99 -4.85 -3.13
N LYS A 197 -7.68 -4.93 -1.99
CA LYS A 197 -7.34 -5.76 -0.83
C LYS A 197 -5.97 -5.48 -0.18
N GLY A 198 -5.32 -4.37 -0.53
CA GLY A 198 -3.94 -4.07 -0.15
C GLY A 198 -2.87 -4.58 -1.13
N GLU A 199 -3.29 -5.07 -2.31
CA GLU A 199 -2.39 -5.52 -3.38
C GLU A 199 -1.60 -4.38 -4.02
N CYS A 200 -2.11 -3.15 -3.96
CA CYS A 200 -1.47 -1.95 -4.48
C CYS A 200 -1.89 -0.70 -3.71
N TRP A 201 -1.22 0.42 -3.98
CA TRP A 201 -1.65 1.75 -3.56
C TRP A 201 -2.22 2.53 -4.74
N CYS A 202 -2.88 3.65 -4.47
CA CYS A 202 -3.52 4.50 -5.46
C CYS A 202 -2.83 5.86 -5.49
N LEU A 203 -2.46 6.32 -6.68
CA LEU A 203 -2.19 7.74 -6.92
C LEU A 203 -3.54 8.46 -7.18
N PRO A 204 -3.74 9.66 -6.61
CA PRO A 204 -2.80 10.43 -5.79
C PRO A 204 -2.88 10.12 -4.29
N ALA A 205 -3.78 9.23 -3.84
CA ALA A 205 -4.03 8.98 -2.42
C ALA A 205 -2.77 8.69 -1.58
N ILE A 206 -1.79 7.98 -2.14
CA ILE A 206 -0.54 7.59 -1.44
C ILE A 206 0.51 8.71 -1.40
N LEU A 207 0.29 9.79 -2.14
CA LEU A 207 1.24 10.90 -2.19
C LEU A 207 1.21 11.69 -0.87
N PRO A 208 2.36 12.20 -0.39
CA PRO A 208 2.43 12.90 0.89
C PRO A 208 1.46 14.08 0.99
N GLY A 209 0.77 14.16 2.14
CA GLY A 209 -0.16 15.23 2.50
C GLY A 209 -1.53 15.14 1.82
N VAL A 210 -1.80 14.09 1.05
CA VAL A 210 -3.16 13.78 0.58
C VAL A 210 -3.92 13.09 1.71
N MET A 211 -5.17 13.48 1.93
CA MET A 211 -6.05 12.84 2.89
C MET A 211 -6.57 11.51 2.32
N SER A 212 -5.91 10.41 2.68
CA SER A 212 -6.27 9.07 2.20
C SER A 212 -7.46 8.50 2.98
N VAL A 213 -8.44 7.94 2.27
CA VAL A 213 -9.66 7.42 2.92
C VAL A 213 -9.91 5.96 2.56
N GLY A 214 -9.87 5.10 3.57
CA GLY A 214 -10.27 3.70 3.50
C GLY A 214 -11.74 3.49 3.89
N ALA A 215 -12.25 2.28 3.71
CA ALA A 215 -13.66 1.95 3.94
C ALA A 215 -13.86 0.99 5.11
N MET A 216 -14.84 1.28 5.95
CA MET A 216 -15.37 0.38 6.97
C MET A 216 -16.85 0.05 6.75
N LYS A 217 -17.27 -1.06 7.34
CA LYS A 217 -18.64 -1.56 7.37
C LYS A 217 -19.51 -0.79 8.37
N ASP A 218 -20.82 -1.02 8.29
CA ASP A 218 -21.80 -0.44 9.22
C ASP A 218 -21.51 -0.81 10.68
N ASN A 219 -20.89 -1.98 10.89
CA ASN A 219 -20.51 -2.47 12.22
C ASN A 219 -19.13 -1.97 12.71
N GLY A 220 -18.49 -1.04 11.99
CA GLY A 220 -17.18 -0.47 12.34
C GLY A 220 -15.98 -1.31 11.91
N GLN A 221 -16.17 -2.52 11.37
CA GLN A 221 -15.06 -3.36 10.88
C GLN A 221 -14.54 -2.88 9.53
N VAL A 222 -13.23 -2.95 9.29
CA VAL A 222 -12.65 -2.56 8.00
C VAL A 222 -13.03 -3.54 6.89
N PHE A 223 -13.26 -3.02 5.69
CA PHE A 223 -13.43 -3.87 4.52
C PHE A 223 -12.12 -4.53 4.11
N LYS A 224 -12.16 -5.85 3.86
CA LYS A 224 -11.00 -6.61 3.36
C LYS A 224 -10.44 -6.05 2.05
N PHE A 225 -11.30 -5.48 1.20
CA PHE A 225 -10.87 -4.86 -0.06
C PHE A 225 -10.18 -3.51 0.11
N SER A 226 -10.33 -2.83 1.25
CA SER A 226 -9.78 -1.49 1.46
C SER A 226 -8.26 -1.57 1.51
N ASN A 227 -7.58 -0.87 0.58
CA ASN A 227 -6.12 -0.80 0.57
C ASN A 227 -5.59 -0.05 1.80
N TRP A 228 -4.39 -0.41 2.23
CA TRP A 228 -3.72 0.09 3.45
C TRP A 228 -2.20 -0.05 3.32
N GLY A 229 -1.43 0.41 4.31
CA GLY A 229 0.03 0.31 4.31
C GLY A 229 0.76 1.42 3.56
N GLY A 230 2.09 1.44 3.63
CA GLY A 230 2.89 2.53 3.04
C GLY A 230 2.60 3.88 3.72
N GLU A 231 2.58 4.96 2.95
CA GLU A 231 2.30 6.32 3.46
C GLU A 231 0.88 6.45 4.04
N TYR A 232 -0.05 5.58 3.65
CA TYR A 232 -1.39 5.55 4.24
C TYR A 232 -1.37 5.39 5.76
N GLN A 233 -0.36 4.71 6.32
CA GLN A 233 -0.24 4.57 7.78
C GLN A 233 0.01 5.89 8.50
N ASN A 234 0.53 6.91 7.80
CA ASN A 234 0.87 8.21 8.38
C ASN A 234 -0.17 9.28 8.07
N GLN A 235 -1.04 9.06 7.08
CA GLN A 235 -1.97 10.10 6.60
C GLN A 235 -3.40 9.63 6.33
N GLY A 236 -3.68 8.33 6.47
CA GLY A 236 -4.96 7.73 6.12
C GLY A 236 -5.87 7.47 7.32
N ILE A 237 -7.17 7.62 7.10
CA ILE A 237 -8.23 7.22 8.05
C ILE A 237 -9.25 6.32 7.36
N ILE A 238 -10.09 5.63 8.12
CA ILE A 238 -11.24 4.88 7.58
C ILE A 238 -12.55 5.59 7.90
N ALA A 239 -13.49 5.55 6.96
CA ALA A 239 -14.84 6.08 7.11
C ALA A 239 -15.88 5.05 6.63
N PRO A 240 -17.17 5.18 6.98
CA PRO A 240 -18.20 4.26 6.53
C PRO A 240 -18.21 4.17 5.00
N GLY A 241 -18.32 2.97 4.46
CA GLY A 241 -18.31 2.74 3.01
C GLY A 241 -19.17 1.55 2.60
N GLU A 242 -20.10 1.15 3.46
CA GLU A 242 -21.06 0.07 3.24
C GLU A 242 -22.47 0.65 3.08
N ASN A 243 -23.26 0.10 2.15
CA ASN A 243 -24.66 0.48 1.96
C ASN A 243 -24.89 1.98 1.75
N ILE A 244 -23.97 2.72 1.13
CA ILE A 244 -24.09 4.17 0.95
C ILE A 244 -25.09 4.48 -0.15
N LEU A 245 -26.18 5.15 0.20
CA LEU A 245 -27.22 5.58 -0.73
C LEU A 245 -26.69 6.70 -1.62
N GLY A 246 -26.99 6.66 -2.91
CA GLY A 246 -26.65 7.75 -3.82
C GLY A 246 -27.48 7.71 -5.10
N ALA A 247 -27.36 8.78 -5.88
CA ALA A 247 -28.07 8.95 -7.14
C ALA A 247 -27.34 8.20 -8.27
N GLN A 248 -28.06 7.96 -9.36
CA GLN A 248 -27.53 7.34 -10.57
C GLN A 248 -28.11 8.06 -11.81
N PRO A 249 -27.39 8.10 -12.94
CA PRO A 249 -27.83 8.82 -14.13
C PRO A 249 -29.18 8.34 -14.69
N GLY A 250 -29.92 9.27 -15.30
CA GLY A 250 -31.13 8.97 -16.08
C GLY A 250 -32.39 8.59 -15.29
N THR A 251 -32.33 8.43 -13.96
CA THR A 251 -33.49 8.13 -13.11
C THR A 251 -33.46 8.87 -11.76
N GLU A 252 -34.61 8.95 -11.09
CA GLU A 252 -34.72 9.41 -9.68
C GLU A 252 -34.62 8.24 -8.68
N GLU A 253 -34.58 7.00 -9.17
CA GLU A 253 -34.32 5.83 -8.34
C GLU A 253 -32.89 5.87 -7.79
N THR A 254 -32.75 5.54 -6.51
CA THR A 254 -31.46 5.54 -5.82
C THR A 254 -30.83 4.16 -5.78
N VAL A 255 -29.52 4.11 -5.59
CA VAL A 255 -28.76 2.86 -5.46
C VAL A 255 -27.87 2.90 -4.23
N ARG A 256 -27.68 1.74 -3.59
CA ARG A 256 -26.73 1.58 -2.49
C ARG A 256 -25.47 0.89 -2.98
N ASN A 257 -24.34 1.57 -2.77
CA ASN A 257 -23.03 1.09 -3.17
C ASN A 257 -22.12 0.86 -1.96
N LYS A 258 -20.99 0.20 -2.20
CA LYS A 258 -19.93 0.03 -1.22
C LYS A 258 -18.56 0.21 -1.86
N GLY A 259 -17.60 0.73 -1.10
CA GLY A 259 -16.24 0.97 -1.58
C GLY A 259 -15.54 2.12 -0.87
N THR A 260 -14.23 2.21 -1.05
CA THR A 260 -13.44 3.40 -0.63
C THR A 260 -13.91 4.66 -1.33
N SER A 261 -14.40 4.55 -2.57
CA SER A 261 -15.06 5.64 -3.29
C SER A 261 -16.35 6.14 -2.66
N CYS A 262 -17.02 5.34 -1.82
CA CYS A 262 -18.20 5.79 -1.05
C CYS A 262 -17.80 6.39 0.30
N ALA A 263 -16.65 5.98 0.86
CA ALA A 263 -16.14 6.50 2.13
C ALA A 263 -15.45 7.87 1.97
N ALA A 264 -14.65 8.05 0.92
CA ALA A 264 -13.93 9.28 0.62
C ALA A 264 -14.83 10.56 0.51
N PRO A 265 -16.01 10.54 -0.14
CA PRO A 265 -16.88 11.72 -0.19
C PRO A 265 -17.40 12.13 1.19
N MET A 266 -17.53 11.19 2.13
CA MET A 266 -17.96 11.51 3.49
C MET A 266 -16.92 12.36 4.22
N VAL A 267 -15.65 11.96 4.15
CA VAL A 267 -14.53 12.74 4.72
C VAL A 267 -14.39 14.09 4.02
N THR A 268 -14.62 14.13 2.70
CA THR A 268 -14.63 15.37 1.92
C THR A 268 -15.70 16.34 2.40
N ALA A 269 -16.93 15.85 2.56
CA ALA A 269 -18.04 16.69 2.99
C ALA A 269 -17.90 17.15 4.44
N ILE A 270 -17.43 16.29 5.35
CA ILE A 270 -17.14 16.67 6.74
C ILE A 270 -16.01 17.72 6.78
N SER A 271 -14.98 17.57 5.95
CA SER A 271 -13.94 18.60 5.81
C SER A 271 -14.54 19.93 5.35
N ALA A 272 -15.49 19.90 4.40
CA ALA A 272 -16.17 21.10 3.92
C ALA A 272 -17.03 21.76 5.01
N LEU A 273 -17.72 20.97 5.84
CA LEU A 273 -18.47 21.47 7.00
C LEU A 273 -17.53 22.13 8.02
N LEU A 274 -16.39 21.51 8.33
CA LEU A 274 -15.41 22.08 9.27
C LEU A 274 -14.77 23.38 8.73
N MET A 275 -14.47 23.45 7.44
CA MET A 275 -14.03 24.71 6.80
C MET A 275 -15.14 25.78 6.80
N SER A 276 -16.39 25.37 6.60
CA SER A 276 -17.56 26.26 6.67
C SER A 276 -17.71 26.84 8.08
N LEU A 277 -17.48 26.02 9.11
CA LEU A 277 -17.49 26.45 10.50
C LEU A 277 -16.40 27.48 10.78
N GLN A 278 -15.17 27.28 10.27
CA GLN A 278 -14.08 28.27 10.39
C GLN A 278 -14.53 29.63 9.83
N LEU A 279 -15.11 29.65 8.63
CA LEU A 279 -15.63 30.87 8.00
C LEU A 279 -16.75 31.54 8.80
N GLN A 280 -17.69 30.76 9.31
CA GLN A 280 -18.82 31.25 10.10
C GLN A 280 -18.36 31.84 11.44
N GLN A 281 -17.23 31.38 11.97
CA GLN A 281 -16.58 31.92 13.16
C GLN A 281 -15.61 33.08 12.86
N GLY A 282 -15.50 33.51 11.60
CA GLY A 282 -14.66 34.64 11.18
C GLY A 282 -13.19 34.29 10.95
N ALA A 283 -12.82 33.01 10.95
CA ALA A 283 -11.50 32.52 10.56
C ALA A 283 -11.44 32.23 9.06
N SER A 284 -10.24 32.22 8.49
CA SER A 284 -10.02 31.72 7.13
C SER A 284 -10.03 30.18 7.11
N PRO A 285 -10.49 29.52 6.02
CA PRO A 285 -10.38 28.07 5.89
C PRO A 285 -8.93 27.64 5.92
N ASP A 286 -8.60 26.60 6.69
CA ASP A 286 -7.24 26.07 6.81
C ASP A 286 -7.24 24.56 6.54
N ALA A 287 -6.85 24.19 5.32
CA ALA A 287 -6.87 22.82 4.83
C ALA A 287 -5.97 21.89 5.64
N GLU A 288 -4.78 22.35 6.02
CA GLU A 288 -3.83 21.54 6.77
C GLU A 288 -4.30 21.36 8.22
N ALA A 289 -4.89 22.39 8.84
CA ALA A 289 -5.51 22.25 10.16
C ALA A 289 -6.67 21.26 10.13
N ILE A 290 -7.54 21.29 9.12
CA ILE A 290 -8.63 20.30 8.95
C ILE A 290 -8.04 18.89 8.78
N ARG A 291 -7.06 18.71 7.90
CA ARG A 291 -6.41 17.42 7.66
C ARG A 291 -5.81 16.87 8.96
N ALA A 292 -5.01 17.68 9.64
CA ALA A 292 -4.36 17.31 10.90
C ALA A 292 -5.39 16.99 12.01
N ALA A 293 -6.49 17.74 12.10
CA ALA A 293 -7.54 17.47 13.07
C ALA A 293 -8.23 16.12 12.82
N LEU A 294 -8.53 15.79 11.56
CA LEU A 294 -9.13 14.52 11.19
C LEU A 294 -8.19 13.34 11.44
N THR A 295 -6.90 13.48 11.12
CA THR A 295 -5.91 12.42 11.32
C THR A 295 -5.56 12.22 12.80
N ASN A 296 -5.40 13.31 13.57
CA ASN A 296 -4.97 13.24 14.97
C ASN A 296 -6.12 12.87 15.94
N SER A 297 -7.37 13.04 15.52
CA SER A 297 -8.54 12.62 16.31
C SER A 297 -9.03 11.22 15.96
N ALA A 298 -8.52 10.60 14.89
CA ALA A 298 -8.95 9.28 14.45
C ALA A 298 -8.89 8.26 15.59
N ILE A 299 -9.94 7.44 15.73
CA ILE A 299 -10.06 6.46 16.81
C ILE A 299 -9.34 5.18 16.37
N PRO A 300 -8.24 4.77 17.02
CA PRO A 300 -7.52 3.57 16.62
C PRO A 300 -8.41 2.33 16.69
N CYS A 301 -8.21 1.40 15.77
CA CYS A 301 -8.91 0.12 15.82
C CYS A 301 -8.39 -0.81 16.90
N THR A 302 -9.27 -1.69 17.33
CA THR A 302 -9.01 -2.80 18.24
C THR A 302 -9.08 -4.14 17.50
N LEU A 303 -8.71 -5.23 18.18
CA LEU A 303 -8.82 -6.59 17.62
C LEU A 303 -10.27 -7.03 17.36
N GLU A 304 -11.26 -6.33 17.93
CA GLU A 304 -12.68 -6.56 17.63
C GLU A 304 -13.08 -5.96 16.27
N ASP A 305 -12.39 -4.88 15.85
CA ASP A 305 -12.63 -4.19 14.59
C ASP A 305 -11.97 -4.92 13.40
N THR A 306 -10.79 -5.52 13.59
CA THR A 306 -10.03 -6.25 12.56
C THR A 306 -8.92 -7.10 13.18
N GLU A 307 -8.62 -8.25 12.56
CA GLU A 307 -7.46 -9.09 12.93
C GLU A 307 -6.11 -8.42 12.61
N GLU A 308 -6.11 -7.45 11.69
CA GLU A 308 -4.96 -6.64 11.27
C GLU A 308 -5.28 -5.16 11.56
N VAL A 309 -4.94 -4.67 12.75
CA VAL A 309 -5.25 -3.29 13.20
C VAL A 309 -4.64 -2.22 12.29
N GLU A 310 -3.55 -2.55 11.62
CA GLU A 310 -2.86 -1.70 10.64
C GLU A 310 -3.74 -1.36 9.43
N ARG A 311 -4.77 -2.16 9.13
CA ARG A 311 -5.75 -1.87 8.06
C ARG A 311 -6.58 -0.62 8.32
N CYS A 312 -6.65 -0.19 9.58
CA CYS A 312 -7.34 1.04 9.95
C CYS A 312 -6.49 2.29 9.76
N MET A 313 -5.22 2.16 9.37
CA MET A 313 -4.28 3.26 9.23
C MET A 313 -4.19 4.04 10.56
N LEU A 314 -4.49 5.35 10.58
CA LEU A 314 -4.52 6.14 11.81
C LEU A 314 -5.77 5.87 12.67
N GLY A 315 -6.85 5.34 12.08
CA GLY A 315 -8.07 4.98 12.80
C GLY A 315 -9.36 5.37 12.10
N LYS A 316 -10.47 5.15 12.80
CA LYS A 316 -11.85 5.49 12.40
C LYS A 316 -12.07 7.00 12.47
N LEU A 317 -12.78 7.52 11.48
CA LEU A 317 -13.27 8.90 11.44
C LEU A 317 -13.93 9.28 12.78
N ASN A 318 -13.50 10.41 13.34
CA ASN A 318 -13.99 10.95 14.61
C ASN A 318 -14.38 12.43 14.46
N VAL A 319 -15.65 12.67 14.12
CA VAL A 319 -16.15 14.03 13.87
C VAL A 319 -16.05 14.90 15.12
N ALA A 320 -16.44 14.37 16.28
CA ALA A 320 -16.39 15.10 17.55
C ALA A 320 -14.96 15.45 17.97
N GLY A 321 -14.03 14.50 17.82
CA GLY A 321 -12.61 14.75 18.12
C GLY A 321 -11.98 15.77 17.19
N ALA A 322 -12.28 15.72 15.88
CA ALA A 322 -11.79 16.71 14.92
C ALA A 322 -12.33 18.12 15.24
N TYR A 323 -13.63 18.23 15.54
CA TYR A 323 -14.25 19.48 16.00
C TYR A 323 -13.57 20.01 17.27
N GLN A 324 -13.28 19.14 18.23
CA GLN A 324 -12.61 19.53 19.47
C GLN A 324 -11.18 20.04 19.25
N LEU A 325 -10.41 19.40 18.38
CA LEU A 325 -9.06 19.85 18.04
C LEU A 325 -9.06 21.22 17.33
N LEU A 326 -10.08 21.49 16.50
CA LEU A 326 -10.19 22.75 15.76
C LEU A 326 -10.73 23.91 16.60
N THR A 327 -11.68 23.64 17.48
CA THR A 327 -12.42 24.70 18.22
C THR A 327 -12.00 24.82 19.68
N GLY A 328 -11.29 23.82 20.22
CA GLY A 328 -11.02 23.70 21.65
C GLY A 328 -12.23 23.32 22.51
N LYS A 329 -13.39 23.03 21.90
CA LYS A 329 -14.67 22.75 22.58
C LYS A 329 -15.18 21.34 22.29
N GLN A 330 -15.88 20.74 23.24
CA GLN A 330 -16.62 19.50 22.98
C GLN A 330 -17.72 19.77 21.95
N LEU A 331 -17.97 18.79 21.08
CA LEU A 331 -19.07 18.87 20.13
C LEU A 331 -20.37 18.57 20.88
N GLU A 332 -21.16 19.61 21.10
CA GLU A 332 -22.50 19.52 21.69
C GLU A 332 -23.52 20.04 20.68
N ALA A 333 -24.71 19.43 20.65
CA ALA A 333 -25.81 19.94 19.82
C ALA A 333 -26.20 21.34 20.28
N VAL A 334 -26.26 22.30 19.35
CA VAL A 334 -26.80 23.62 19.67
C VAL A 334 -28.30 23.44 19.89
N GLY A 335 -28.74 23.61 21.15
CA GLY A 335 -30.15 23.58 21.49
C GLY A 335 -30.89 24.63 20.68
N VAL A 336 -31.80 24.19 19.81
CA VAL A 336 -32.79 25.09 19.20
C VAL A 336 -33.65 25.59 20.35
N SER A 337 -33.41 26.81 20.83
CA SER A 337 -34.41 27.48 21.66
C SER A 337 -35.66 27.60 20.79
N ALA A 338 -36.75 26.96 21.23
CA ALA A 338 -38.05 26.99 20.59
C ALA A 338 -38.65 28.41 20.63
N SER A 339 -38.09 29.33 19.84
CA SER A 339 -38.61 30.68 19.64
C SER A 339 -38.70 31.10 18.17
N GLU A 340 -38.37 30.23 17.21
CA GLU A 340 -38.55 30.50 15.77
C GLU A 340 -39.18 29.33 15.00
N ALA A 341 -40.12 28.62 15.64
CA ALA A 341 -40.94 27.60 14.97
C ALA A 341 -42.44 27.86 15.22
N THR A 342 -42.91 29.04 14.79
CA THR A 342 -44.34 29.27 14.52
C THR A 342 -44.50 30.25 13.37
N SER A 343 -44.42 29.75 12.13
CA SER A 343 -45.36 30.09 11.05
C SER A 343 -44.81 29.54 9.75
N GLU A 344 -45.22 28.34 9.36
CA GLU A 344 -45.57 28.01 7.96
C GLU A 344 -46.49 26.79 8.01
N ALA A 345 -47.79 27.07 8.12
CA ALA A 345 -48.84 26.15 7.75
C ALA A 345 -49.76 26.91 6.78
N ASP A 346 -49.95 26.31 5.60
CA ASP A 346 -50.98 26.57 4.60
C ASP A 346 -51.18 28.00 4.08
N VAL A 347 -50.70 28.27 2.86
CA VAL A 347 -51.46 29.12 1.92
C VAL A 347 -51.46 28.50 0.52
N ILE A 348 -52.69 28.19 0.11
CA ILE A 348 -53.14 27.70 -1.18
C ILE A 348 -52.89 28.75 -2.29
N LEU A 349 -52.50 28.27 -3.47
CA LEU A 349 -52.36 29.01 -4.72
C LEU A 349 -53.60 29.87 -5.03
N GLY A 350 -53.37 31.18 -5.22
CA GLY A 350 -54.33 32.14 -5.72
C GLY A 350 -53.63 33.19 -6.57
N ASP A 351 -53.86 33.09 -7.87
CA ASP A 351 -53.51 34.01 -8.95
C ASP A 351 -53.85 35.48 -8.66
N SER A 352 -52.90 36.41 -8.92
CA SER A 352 -53.18 37.71 -9.58
C SER A 352 -51.92 38.57 -9.77
N GLY A 353 -51.58 38.77 -11.05
CA GLY A 353 -51.08 39.98 -11.72
C GLY A 353 -50.33 41.11 -10.98
N VAL A 354 -49.15 41.41 -11.56
CA VAL A 354 -48.68 42.74 -12.02
C VAL A 354 -48.51 43.85 -10.96
N ASP A 355 -47.27 44.28 -10.69
CA ASP A 355 -46.71 45.49 -11.31
C ASP A 355 -45.23 45.73 -10.97
N VAL A 356 -44.56 46.39 -11.92
CA VAL A 356 -43.13 46.72 -11.97
C VAL A 356 -42.90 48.10 -11.34
N ALA A 357 -41.85 48.26 -10.53
CA ALA A 357 -41.31 49.59 -10.23
C ALA A 357 -39.77 49.55 -10.14
N GLU A 358 -39.13 50.21 -11.10
CA GLU A 358 -37.72 50.60 -11.13
C GLU A 358 -37.38 51.57 -10.00
N VAL A 359 -36.17 51.47 -9.43
CA VAL A 359 -35.44 52.63 -8.90
C VAL A 359 -33.95 52.52 -9.23
N MET A 360 -33.43 53.64 -9.73
CA MET A 360 -32.12 53.92 -10.30
C MET A 360 -30.92 53.83 -9.34
N VAL A 361 -29.76 53.66 -10.00
CA VAL A 361 -28.36 53.73 -9.56
C VAL A 361 -27.98 55.13 -9.07
N ASP A 362 -27.03 55.23 -8.13
CA ASP A 362 -26.10 56.37 -8.11
C ASP A 362 -24.66 55.93 -7.71
N GLU A 363 -23.70 56.43 -8.49
CA GLU A 363 -22.25 56.22 -8.38
C GLU A 363 -21.60 57.37 -7.58
N ASN A 364 -20.60 57.06 -6.74
CA ASN A 364 -19.29 57.75 -6.66
C ASN A 364 -18.61 57.53 -5.31
N SER A 365 -17.44 56.86 -5.32
CA SER A 365 -16.19 57.41 -4.76
C SER A 365 -15.02 56.46 -4.98
N VAL A 366 -14.09 56.90 -5.81
CA VAL A 366 -12.75 56.34 -6.04
C VAL A 366 -11.74 57.33 -5.48
N VAL A 367 -10.85 56.94 -4.56
CA VAL A 367 -9.44 57.40 -4.44
C VAL A 367 -8.64 56.44 -3.49
N PRO A 368 -7.29 56.41 -3.45
CA PRO A 368 -6.48 55.39 -4.13
C PRO A 368 -5.50 54.62 -3.21
N ALA A 369 -4.80 53.66 -3.81
CA ALA A 369 -3.69 52.88 -3.25
C ALA A 369 -2.43 53.72 -2.95
N GLN A 370 -1.69 53.32 -1.91
CA GLN A 370 -0.28 53.71 -1.67
C GLN A 370 0.60 52.46 -1.55
N GLU A 371 1.69 52.47 -2.30
CA GLU A 371 2.78 51.50 -2.32
C GLU A 371 3.64 51.55 -1.04
N SER A 372 4.17 50.39 -0.61
CA SER A 372 5.51 50.32 0.02
C SER A 372 6.17 48.96 -0.19
N SER A 373 7.48 49.01 -0.42
CA SER A 373 8.43 48.02 -0.95
C SER A 373 8.79 46.86 0.00
N PRO A 374 9.54 45.82 -0.46
CA PRO A 374 9.70 44.55 0.24
C PRO A 374 10.85 44.55 1.26
N ILE A 375 10.72 43.75 2.32
CA ILE A 375 11.77 43.49 3.31
C ILE A 375 12.24 42.04 3.17
N SER A 376 13.53 41.87 2.87
CA SER A 376 14.27 40.60 2.91
C SER A 376 14.80 40.33 4.33
N PHE A 377 14.89 39.05 4.73
CA PHE A 377 15.72 38.63 5.86
C PHE A 377 16.59 37.44 5.49
N SER A 378 17.89 37.60 5.77
CA SER A 378 19.00 36.68 5.54
C SER A 378 19.40 35.93 6.81
N VAL A 379 19.89 34.70 6.60
CA VAL A 379 20.37 33.70 7.56
C VAL A 379 21.70 34.12 8.21
N ALA A 380 21.89 33.77 9.50
CA ALA A 380 23.19 33.85 10.18
C ALA A 380 23.63 32.48 10.71
N VAL A 381 24.87 32.12 10.37
CA VAL A 381 25.64 30.94 10.81
C VAL A 381 26.52 31.36 12.00
N GLY A 382 26.68 30.50 13.00
CA GLY A 382 27.62 30.68 14.10
C GLY A 382 28.42 29.41 14.37
N GLU A 383 29.73 29.46 14.08
CA GLU A 383 30.75 28.49 14.47
C GLU A 383 31.09 28.61 15.97
N ASN A 384 31.55 27.52 16.60
CA ASN A 384 32.54 27.60 17.67
C ASN A 384 33.36 26.30 17.81
N ARG A 385 34.64 26.48 18.12
CA ARG A 385 35.77 25.54 18.06
C ARG A 385 36.42 25.41 19.45
N GLU A 386 37.16 24.30 19.63
CA GLU A 386 38.28 24.09 20.60
C GLU A 386 37.91 23.80 22.08
N SER A 387 38.61 22.99 22.88
CA SER A 387 39.87 22.21 22.79
C SER A 387 40.00 21.27 24.02
N ALA A 388 40.93 20.32 23.96
CA ALA A 388 41.14 19.21 24.91
C ALA A 388 42.08 19.51 26.11
N THR A 389 41.97 18.74 27.20
CA THR A 389 43.07 18.43 28.15
C THR A 389 42.86 17.10 28.89
N ASN A 390 43.96 16.34 29.05
CA ASN A 390 44.09 15.00 29.65
C ASN A 390 44.54 15.01 31.13
N ALA A 391 44.42 13.83 31.78
CA ALA A 391 45.25 13.23 32.85
C ALA A 391 44.60 13.08 34.27
N PRO A 392 45.10 12.19 35.17
CA PRO A 392 44.64 10.79 35.27
C PRO A 392 44.38 10.30 36.72
N THR A 393 44.17 8.97 36.87
CA THR A 393 44.51 8.08 38.00
C THR A 393 43.51 7.70 39.12
N ASN A 394 43.36 6.36 39.21
CA ASN A 394 43.53 5.47 40.38
C ASN A 394 42.32 4.74 40.97
N ILE A 395 42.45 3.42 40.95
CA ILE A 395 41.61 2.37 41.51
C ILE A 395 42.16 2.02 42.90
N THR A 396 41.26 1.85 43.87
CA THR A 396 41.51 1.05 45.08
C THR A 396 40.24 0.31 45.47
N ALA A 397 40.39 -0.99 45.75
CA ALA A 397 39.35 -1.91 46.17
C ALA A 397 39.37 -2.11 47.69
N ALA A 398 38.20 -2.24 48.33
CA ALA A 398 38.02 -3.00 49.57
C ALA A 398 36.53 -3.30 49.85
N SER A 399 36.24 -4.60 49.84
CA SER A 399 35.26 -5.41 50.61
C SER A 399 34.33 -4.77 51.65
N GLY A 400 33.06 -5.18 51.62
CA GLY A 400 32.10 -5.14 52.74
C GLY A 400 30.68 -5.53 52.32
N VAL A 401 30.15 -6.63 52.83
CA VAL A 401 28.82 -7.22 52.54
C VAL A 401 27.75 -6.52 53.37
N GLU A 402 26.61 -6.15 52.76
CA GLU A 402 25.27 -6.35 53.34
C GLU A 402 24.15 -6.13 52.31
N GLN A 403 23.13 -6.98 52.40
CA GLN A 403 22.02 -7.13 51.46
C GLN A 403 21.00 -6.00 51.63
N ASN A 404 20.55 -5.40 50.53
CA ASN A 404 19.18 -4.88 50.42
C ASN A 404 18.73 -4.75 48.95
N ASN A 405 17.53 -5.25 48.71
CA ASN A 405 16.81 -5.29 47.44
C ASN A 405 16.51 -3.88 46.89
N ILE A 406 17.18 -3.47 45.81
CA ILE A 406 16.71 -2.40 44.91
C ILE A 406 17.05 -2.78 43.46
N LYS A 407 16.03 -2.75 42.59
CA LYS A 407 16.13 -2.94 41.13
C LYS A 407 17.17 -1.98 40.55
N SER A 408 18.30 -2.50 40.04
CA SER A 408 19.31 -1.69 39.37
C SER A 408 18.99 -1.53 37.88
N ILE A 409 18.74 -0.28 37.50
CA ILE A 409 18.97 0.24 36.15
C ILE A 409 20.42 -0.09 35.78
N LYS A 410 20.65 -0.82 34.68
CA LYS A 410 21.98 -0.98 34.10
C LYS A 410 22.05 -0.32 32.73
N THR A 411 22.50 0.91 32.77
CA THR A 411 23.23 1.61 31.70
C THR A 411 24.47 0.77 31.37
N ALA A 412 24.56 0.23 30.15
CA ALA A 412 25.75 -0.43 29.67
C ALA A 412 26.76 0.62 29.17
N GLN A 413 27.89 0.72 29.86
CA GLN A 413 29.07 1.43 29.40
C GLN A 413 29.65 0.69 28.18
N ALA A 414 29.83 1.42 27.09
CA ALA A 414 30.38 0.90 25.84
C ALA A 414 31.83 0.45 26.03
N ALA A 415 32.10 -0.83 25.78
CA ALA A 415 33.44 -1.31 25.49
C ALA A 415 33.81 -0.86 24.07
N GLN A 416 34.93 -0.13 23.94
CA GLN A 416 35.52 0.22 22.66
C GLN A 416 35.91 -1.06 21.88
N GLY A 417 35.42 -1.19 20.64
CA GLY A 417 36.03 -2.09 19.65
C GLY A 417 35.10 -3.07 18.92
N ILE A 418 33.83 -3.23 19.31
CA ILE A 418 32.87 -4.04 18.55
C ILE A 418 31.55 -3.28 18.51
N THR A 419 31.19 -2.72 17.35
CA THR A 419 29.84 -2.21 17.11
C THR A 419 28.90 -3.41 17.02
N PRO A 420 27.96 -3.63 17.95
CA PRO A 420 26.93 -4.63 17.76
C PRO A 420 26.10 -4.17 16.56
N SER A 421 25.96 -5.00 15.52
CA SER A 421 24.94 -4.75 14.50
C SER A 421 23.60 -4.67 15.22
N ALA A 422 22.88 -3.57 15.05
CA ALA A 422 21.54 -3.42 15.61
C ALA A 422 20.72 -4.66 15.20
N GLY A 423 20.15 -5.36 16.18
CA GLY A 423 19.34 -6.55 15.93
C GLY A 423 18.06 -6.14 15.21
N SER A 424 18.07 -6.22 13.89
CA SER A 424 16.85 -6.12 13.09
C SER A 424 16.05 -7.40 13.27
N ASN A 425 14.72 -7.29 13.33
CA ASN A 425 13.84 -8.46 13.26
C ASN A 425 13.63 -8.94 11.82
N MET A 426 14.32 -8.37 10.83
CA MET A 426 14.23 -8.79 9.43
C MET A 426 15.08 -10.02 9.19
N ILE A 427 14.55 -10.96 8.41
CA ILE A 427 15.19 -12.21 8.02
C ILE A 427 15.29 -12.26 6.50
N TYR A 428 16.44 -12.69 5.99
CA TYR A 428 16.58 -13.19 4.62
C TYR A 428 17.38 -14.49 4.66
N ALA A 429 16.68 -15.62 4.56
CA ALA A 429 17.24 -16.95 4.79
C ALA A 429 17.16 -17.81 3.52
N LEU A 430 18.11 -18.74 3.39
CA LEU A 430 18.14 -19.74 2.34
C LEU A 430 17.90 -21.12 2.95
N GLY A 431 17.31 -22.03 2.19
CA GLY A 431 17.07 -23.39 2.67
C GLY A 431 16.18 -24.22 1.75
N THR A 432 15.44 -25.13 2.38
CA THR A 432 14.37 -25.94 1.78
C THR A 432 13.09 -25.80 2.59
N VAL A 433 11.94 -25.90 1.91
CA VAL A 433 10.61 -25.79 2.51
C VAL A 433 10.12 -27.16 2.97
N GLY A 434 9.42 -27.18 4.09
CA GLY A 434 8.72 -28.38 4.55
C GLY A 434 7.47 -28.03 5.33
N TYR A 435 6.80 -29.05 5.83
CA TYR A 435 5.62 -28.90 6.66
C TYR A 435 5.67 -29.83 7.87
N ASP A 436 4.95 -29.45 8.92
CA ASP A 436 4.76 -30.24 10.13
C ASP A 436 3.32 -30.10 10.63
N PHE A 437 2.80 -31.15 11.26
CA PHE A 437 1.40 -31.18 11.71
C PHE A 437 1.20 -30.51 13.07
N GLY A 438 2.24 -30.42 13.90
CA GLY A 438 2.22 -29.94 15.28
C GLY A 438 1.51 -30.89 16.25
N THR A 439 0.35 -31.43 15.88
CA THR A 439 -0.49 -32.29 16.73
C THR A 439 -0.99 -33.54 15.99
N GLU A 440 -1.30 -34.59 16.75
CA GLU A 440 -1.88 -35.84 16.24
C GLU A 440 -3.23 -35.60 15.58
N ALA A 441 -4.07 -34.74 16.17
CA ALA A 441 -5.39 -34.40 15.63
C ALA A 441 -5.29 -33.83 14.21
N ARG A 442 -4.35 -32.90 13.99
CA ARG A 442 -4.15 -32.30 12.66
C ARG A 442 -3.60 -33.31 11.67
N ARG A 443 -2.62 -34.11 12.08
CA ARG A 443 -2.06 -35.19 11.26
C ARG A 443 -3.14 -36.19 10.84
N ASP A 444 -4.05 -36.54 11.74
CA ASP A 444 -5.15 -37.46 11.46
C ASP A 444 -6.21 -36.85 10.53
N SER A 445 -6.44 -35.53 10.56
CA SER A 445 -7.30 -34.84 9.59
C SER A 445 -6.78 -34.99 8.16
N PHE A 446 -5.49 -34.73 7.92
CA PHE A 446 -4.90 -34.93 6.58
C PHE A 446 -4.95 -36.39 6.14
N LYS A 447 -4.72 -37.33 7.06
CA LYS A 447 -4.85 -38.77 6.75
C LYS A 447 -6.26 -39.18 6.28
N GLN A 448 -7.30 -38.48 6.74
CA GLN A 448 -8.70 -38.76 6.36
C GLN A 448 -9.11 -38.04 5.07
N LEU A 449 -8.60 -36.83 4.85
CA LEU A 449 -9.00 -35.98 3.73
C LEU A 449 -8.22 -36.28 2.44
N MET A 450 -6.96 -36.71 2.56
CA MET A 450 -6.13 -37.01 1.40
C MET A 450 -6.63 -38.28 0.68
N PRO A 451 -6.76 -38.26 -0.65
CA PRO A 451 -7.19 -39.43 -1.42
C PRO A 451 -6.08 -40.48 -1.51
N ALA A 452 -6.47 -41.74 -1.72
CA ALA A 452 -5.54 -42.78 -2.10
C ALA A 452 -5.01 -42.53 -3.53
N VAL A 453 -3.74 -42.86 -3.78
CA VAL A 453 -3.07 -42.59 -5.06
C VAL A 453 -2.86 -43.91 -5.82
N MET A 454 -3.00 -43.88 -7.15
CA MET A 454 -2.73 -45.03 -8.01
C MET A 454 -1.27 -44.94 -8.49
N LEU A 455 -0.43 -45.86 -8.06
CA LEU A 455 0.97 -45.99 -8.49
C LEU A 455 1.11 -47.29 -9.26
N ASP A 456 1.44 -47.20 -10.56
CA ASP A 456 1.62 -48.36 -11.45
C ASP A 456 0.45 -49.36 -11.43
N GLY A 457 -0.78 -48.86 -11.33
CA GLY A 457 -1.99 -49.68 -11.27
C GLY A 457 -2.32 -50.28 -9.90
N VAL A 458 -1.54 -49.96 -8.86
CA VAL A 458 -1.78 -50.37 -7.47
C VAL A 458 -2.32 -49.18 -6.67
N GLN A 459 -3.43 -49.39 -5.96
CA GLN A 459 -3.99 -48.38 -5.07
C GLN A 459 -3.17 -48.34 -3.77
N VAL A 460 -2.47 -47.22 -3.55
CA VAL A 460 -1.68 -46.95 -2.35
C VAL A 460 -2.48 -46.04 -1.41
N PRO A 461 -2.62 -46.38 -0.11
CA PRO A 461 -3.30 -45.51 0.85
C PRO A 461 -2.64 -44.14 0.94
N ALA A 462 -3.45 -43.12 1.24
CA ALA A 462 -2.96 -41.77 1.48
C ALA A 462 -1.89 -41.76 2.59
N ASN A 463 -0.73 -41.20 2.26
CA ASN A 463 0.36 -41.01 3.20
C ASN A 463 0.67 -39.52 3.36
N PRO A 464 0.19 -38.85 4.42
CA PRO A 464 0.41 -37.42 4.60
C PRO A 464 1.89 -37.07 4.87
N TYR A 465 2.77 -38.04 5.10
CA TYR A 465 4.23 -37.83 5.19
C TYR A 465 4.95 -37.92 3.84
N ASP A 466 4.28 -38.34 2.77
CA ASP A 466 4.85 -38.29 1.42
C ASP A 466 4.64 -36.88 0.87
N GLY A 467 5.73 -36.14 0.68
CA GLY A 467 5.69 -34.76 0.22
C GLY A 467 5.04 -34.58 -1.15
N ARG A 468 5.11 -35.59 -2.04
CA ARG A 468 4.45 -35.56 -3.36
C ARG A 468 2.94 -35.60 -3.21
N GLN A 469 2.43 -36.57 -2.43
CA GLN A 469 0.99 -36.66 -2.17
C GLN A 469 0.46 -35.41 -1.45
N MET A 470 1.25 -34.83 -0.55
CA MET A 470 0.88 -33.58 0.13
C MET A 470 0.86 -32.40 -0.85
N ALA A 471 1.89 -32.24 -1.68
CA ALA A 471 1.95 -31.18 -2.68
C ALA A 471 0.76 -31.25 -3.66
N ASP A 472 0.45 -32.43 -4.18
CA ASP A 472 -0.72 -32.68 -5.06
C ASP A 472 -2.05 -32.37 -4.36
N TYR A 473 -2.18 -32.80 -3.10
CA TYR A 473 -3.40 -32.55 -2.33
C TYR A 473 -3.61 -31.05 -2.08
N LEU A 474 -2.54 -30.33 -1.76
CA LEU A 474 -2.57 -28.88 -1.51
C LEU A 474 -2.77 -28.06 -2.79
N ASP A 475 -2.30 -28.53 -3.95
CA ASP A 475 -2.58 -27.90 -5.25
C ASP A 475 -4.09 -27.79 -5.48
N ALA A 476 -4.80 -28.90 -5.27
CA ALA A 476 -6.26 -28.95 -5.40
C ALA A 476 -7.02 -28.33 -4.21
N ASN A 477 -6.38 -28.18 -3.04
CA ASN A 477 -7.02 -27.77 -1.78
C ASN A 477 -6.17 -26.76 -1.01
N LEU A 478 -5.76 -25.67 -1.67
CA LEU A 478 -4.80 -24.72 -1.10
C LEU A 478 -5.22 -24.15 0.25
N TYR A 479 -6.53 -24.04 0.51
CA TYR A 479 -7.05 -23.58 1.79
C TYR A 479 -6.66 -24.46 3.00
N GLU A 480 -6.23 -25.71 2.78
CA GLU A 480 -5.70 -26.60 3.83
C GLU A 480 -4.22 -26.31 4.15
N ALA A 481 -3.50 -25.59 3.30
CA ALA A 481 -2.10 -25.22 3.54
C ALA A 481 -1.95 -24.42 4.84
N LYS A 482 -2.95 -23.60 5.21
CA LYS A 482 -3.00 -22.84 6.46
C LYS A 482 -3.07 -23.71 7.73
N SER A 483 -3.51 -24.96 7.58
CA SER A 483 -3.60 -25.90 8.69
C SER A 483 -2.18 -26.35 9.09
N LEU A 484 -1.25 -26.47 8.14
CA LEU A 484 0.12 -26.95 8.39
C LEU A 484 1.03 -25.90 9.04
N ILE A 485 2.03 -26.37 9.77
CA ILE A 485 3.17 -25.54 10.17
C ILE A 485 4.19 -25.61 9.03
N TRP A 486 4.35 -24.53 8.28
CA TRP A 486 5.39 -24.45 7.26
C TRP A 486 6.75 -24.21 7.91
N ILE A 487 7.78 -24.87 7.40
CA ILE A 487 9.12 -24.89 7.96
C ILE A 487 10.12 -24.47 6.89
N LEU A 488 11.08 -23.62 7.26
CA LEU A 488 12.32 -23.47 6.52
C LEU A 488 13.43 -24.25 7.21
N SER A 489 14.15 -25.07 6.45
CA SER A 489 15.24 -25.90 6.95
C SER A 489 16.56 -25.57 6.26
N ILE A 490 17.66 -25.66 7.01
CA ILE A 490 19.01 -25.73 6.44
C ILE A 490 19.53 -27.14 6.68
N GLU A 491 19.81 -27.88 5.61
CA GLU A 491 20.32 -29.26 5.68
C GLU A 491 19.50 -30.15 6.63
N LEU A 492 18.19 -30.19 6.38
CA LEU A 492 17.21 -30.96 7.16
C LEU A 492 17.04 -30.48 8.62
N THR A 493 17.72 -29.41 9.03
CA THR A 493 17.54 -28.81 10.36
C THR A 493 16.50 -27.71 10.28
N PRO A 494 15.32 -27.86 10.90
CA PRO A 494 14.31 -26.81 10.94
C PRO A 494 14.86 -25.59 11.70
N ILE A 495 14.84 -24.42 11.05
CA ILE A 495 15.35 -23.17 11.64
C ILE A 495 14.26 -22.14 11.89
N TYR A 496 13.21 -22.12 11.07
CA TYR A 496 12.09 -21.19 11.21
C TYR A 496 10.77 -21.88 10.92
N ALA A 497 9.74 -21.49 11.66
CA ALA A 497 8.37 -21.72 11.23
C ALA A 497 7.89 -20.51 10.44
N LEU A 498 7.48 -20.77 9.19
CA LEU A 498 7.00 -19.76 8.27
C LEU A 498 5.51 -19.56 8.51
N ARG A 499 5.12 -18.32 8.77
CA ARG A 499 3.72 -17.95 8.91
C ARG A 499 3.36 -16.88 7.89
N PRO A 500 2.75 -17.30 6.77
CA PRO A 500 2.07 -16.37 5.87
C PRO A 500 1.02 -15.56 6.63
N VAL A 501 1.06 -14.24 6.51
CA VAL A 501 0.13 -13.32 7.15
C VAL A 501 -0.25 -12.19 6.19
N GLY A 502 -1.41 -11.61 6.44
CA GLY A 502 -1.92 -10.47 5.68
C GLY A 502 -2.50 -10.81 4.33
N ALA A 503 -2.69 -9.79 3.50
CA ALA A 503 -3.49 -9.88 2.28
C ALA A 503 -2.96 -10.90 1.26
N PHE A 504 -1.64 -11.12 1.22
CA PHE A 504 -0.97 -12.05 0.31
C PHE A 504 -0.74 -13.44 0.94
N ALA A 505 -1.39 -13.76 2.06
CA ALA A 505 -1.18 -15.05 2.72
C ALA A 505 -1.49 -16.23 1.78
N ASP A 506 -2.55 -16.13 0.98
CA ASP A 506 -2.93 -17.16 0.01
C ASP A 506 -1.85 -17.31 -1.08
N ASP A 507 -1.35 -16.20 -1.66
CA ASP A 507 -0.25 -16.23 -2.65
C ASP A 507 1.05 -16.79 -2.07
N ILE A 508 1.32 -16.54 -0.79
CA ILE A 508 2.48 -17.08 -0.10
C ILE A 508 2.27 -18.58 0.17
N TYR A 509 1.07 -19.02 0.56
CA TYR A 509 0.76 -20.45 0.68
C TYR A 509 0.88 -21.16 -0.66
N GLU A 510 0.42 -20.53 -1.75
CA GLU A 510 0.61 -21.02 -3.12
C GLU A 510 2.10 -21.11 -3.46
N THR A 511 2.88 -20.07 -3.15
CA THR A 511 4.33 -20.07 -3.36
C THR A 511 5.02 -21.18 -2.57
N LEU A 512 4.63 -21.38 -1.31
CA LEU A 512 5.16 -22.45 -0.45
C LEU A 512 4.77 -23.84 -0.96
N GLN A 513 3.55 -24.00 -1.47
CA GLN A 513 3.09 -25.24 -2.08
C GLN A 513 3.84 -25.52 -3.39
N ASN A 514 4.03 -24.52 -4.25
CA ASN A 514 4.84 -24.64 -5.48
C ASN A 514 6.30 -24.98 -5.17
N MET A 515 6.88 -24.38 -4.12
CA MET A 515 8.22 -24.72 -3.64
C MET A 515 8.29 -26.16 -3.15
N LEU A 516 7.31 -26.60 -2.36
CA LEU A 516 7.23 -27.98 -1.88
C LEU A 516 7.09 -28.96 -3.06
N ALA A 517 6.24 -28.64 -4.04
CA ALA A 517 6.04 -29.45 -5.25
C ALA A 517 7.35 -29.59 -6.04
N GLY A 518 8.03 -28.47 -6.32
CA GLY A 518 9.32 -28.51 -7.01
C GLY A 518 10.43 -29.22 -6.23
N GLU A 519 10.44 -29.14 -4.89
CA GLU A 519 11.43 -29.82 -4.05
C GLU A 519 11.28 -31.35 -4.02
N VAL A 520 10.08 -31.87 -4.32
CA VAL A 520 9.79 -33.32 -4.31
C VAL A 520 9.85 -33.96 -5.69
N GLU A 521 10.07 -33.16 -6.74
CA GLU A 521 10.34 -33.64 -8.10
C GLU A 521 11.66 -34.40 -8.20
N ALA A 522 11.81 -35.18 -9.27
CA ALA A 522 13.08 -35.84 -9.57
C ALA A 522 14.17 -34.82 -9.91
N GLN A 523 15.42 -35.07 -9.51
CA GLN A 523 16.53 -34.10 -9.69
C GLN A 523 16.83 -33.72 -11.15
N ASP A 524 16.41 -34.58 -12.09
CA ASP A 524 16.52 -34.39 -13.53
C ASP A 524 15.25 -33.78 -14.16
N HIS A 525 14.20 -33.54 -13.39
CA HIS A 525 12.99 -32.85 -13.84
C HIS A 525 13.23 -31.34 -14.02
N GLU A 526 12.53 -30.72 -14.97
CA GLU A 526 12.71 -29.29 -15.29
C GLU A 526 12.24 -28.35 -14.17
N ASP A 527 11.20 -28.75 -13.45
CA ASP A 527 10.62 -28.00 -12.32
C ASP A 527 11.31 -28.29 -10.97
N TYR A 528 12.42 -29.05 -10.95
CA TYR A 528 13.10 -29.42 -9.71
C TYR A 528 13.72 -28.23 -8.97
N ILE A 529 13.16 -27.89 -7.81
CA ILE A 529 13.66 -26.83 -6.94
C ILE A 529 14.66 -27.44 -5.96
N ASP A 530 15.93 -27.05 -6.06
CA ASP A 530 16.97 -27.51 -5.12
C ASP A 530 17.05 -26.58 -3.90
N ARG A 531 16.79 -25.28 -4.10
CA ARG A 531 17.03 -24.24 -3.10
C ARG A 531 15.95 -23.18 -3.15
N VAL A 532 15.61 -22.65 -1.98
CA VAL A 532 14.73 -21.48 -1.85
C VAL A 532 15.38 -20.33 -1.08
N SER A 533 14.94 -19.10 -1.35
CA SER A 533 15.03 -18.00 -0.38
C SER A 533 13.68 -17.72 0.24
N VAL A 534 13.71 -17.25 1.48
CA VAL A 534 12.55 -16.70 2.17
C VAL A 534 12.95 -15.41 2.88
N THR A 535 12.12 -14.39 2.72
CA THR A 535 12.19 -13.17 3.53
C THR A 535 11.05 -13.13 4.54
N GLY A 536 11.26 -12.48 5.68
CA GLY A 536 10.20 -12.25 6.64
C GLY A 536 10.66 -11.54 7.89
N ARG A 537 9.74 -11.30 8.82
CA ARG A 537 10.04 -10.69 10.12
C ARG A 537 9.97 -11.73 11.23
N LEU A 538 11.08 -11.89 11.94
CA LEU A 538 11.14 -12.66 13.17
C LEU A 538 10.19 -12.06 14.21
N THR A 539 9.50 -12.93 14.94
CA THR A 539 8.58 -12.54 16.00
C THR A 539 9.02 -13.10 17.34
N ASP A 540 8.44 -12.61 18.43
CA ASP A 540 8.63 -13.19 19.76
C ASP A 540 7.85 -14.51 19.96
N GLN A 541 7.12 -14.96 18.93
CA GLN A 541 6.33 -16.17 18.98
C GLN A 541 7.17 -17.37 18.57
N THR A 542 6.88 -18.50 19.20
CA THR A 542 7.44 -19.80 18.83
C THR A 542 6.33 -20.80 18.57
N VAL A 543 6.60 -21.80 17.74
CA VAL A 543 5.70 -22.94 17.53
C VAL A 543 6.41 -24.24 17.88
N LYS A 544 5.68 -25.16 18.51
CA LYS A 544 6.17 -26.50 18.82
C LYS A 544 5.80 -27.44 17.67
N LEU A 545 6.80 -28.08 17.08
CA LEU A 545 6.65 -29.10 16.05
C LEU A 545 6.15 -30.41 16.65
N PHE A 546 5.70 -31.33 15.80
CA PHE A 546 5.27 -32.68 16.17
C PHE A 546 6.37 -33.44 16.92
N SER A 547 7.64 -33.24 16.55
CA SER A 547 8.82 -33.81 17.23
C SER A 547 9.03 -33.28 18.66
N GLY A 548 8.36 -32.20 19.03
CA GLY A 548 8.54 -31.46 20.28
C GLY A 548 9.58 -30.35 20.21
N GLN A 549 10.34 -30.23 19.11
CA GLN A 549 11.24 -29.09 18.86
C GLN A 549 10.42 -27.79 18.79
N THR A 550 10.97 -26.70 19.34
CA THR A 550 10.34 -25.38 19.30
C THR A 550 11.10 -24.49 18.34
N LEU A 551 10.41 -23.90 17.37
CA LEU A 551 10.99 -22.99 16.37
C LEU A 551 10.49 -21.56 16.54
N PRO A 552 11.34 -20.56 16.30
CA PRO A 552 10.90 -19.18 16.18
C PRO A 552 10.03 -18.98 14.94
N VAL A 553 9.01 -18.14 15.04
CA VAL A 553 8.08 -17.85 13.95
C VAL A 553 8.54 -16.64 13.17
N VAL A 554 8.61 -16.80 11.85
CA VAL A 554 8.85 -15.73 10.87
C VAL A 554 7.54 -15.41 10.17
N LYS A 555 7.07 -14.16 10.33
CA LYS A 555 5.93 -13.64 9.57
C LYS A 555 6.37 -13.30 8.15
N ILE A 556 5.66 -13.84 7.17
CA ILE A 556 5.86 -13.54 5.75
C ILE A 556 4.64 -12.74 5.31
N ASN A 557 4.86 -11.52 4.82
CA ASN A 557 3.80 -10.59 4.45
C ASN A 557 3.70 -10.40 2.92
N SER A 558 4.65 -10.93 2.16
CA SER A 558 4.71 -10.79 0.70
C SER A 558 5.45 -11.99 0.11
N PRO A 559 5.05 -12.50 -1.06
CA PRO A 559 5.82 -13.51 -1.79
C PRO A 559 7.11 -12.94 -2.42
N ARG A 560 7.29 -11.61 -2.44
CA ARG A 560 8.52 -10.99 -2.95
C ARG A 560 9.72 -11.47 -2.14
N GLY A 561 10.78 -11.90 -2.84
CA GLY A 561 11.99 -12.46 -2.21
C GLY A 561 11.90 -13.94 -1.89
N MET A 562 10.76 -14.56 -2.16
CA MET A 562 10.62 -16.00 -2.21
C MET A 562 10.96 -16.46 -3.62
N TYR A 563 12.09 -17.14 -3.76
CA TYR A 563 12.56 -17.65 -5.05
C TYR A 563 12.90 -19.13 -4.88
N GLY A 564 12.49 -19.97 -5.83
CA GLY A 564 12.97 -21.33 -5.97
C GLY A 564 13.93 -21.40 -7.17
N TRP A 565 15.04 -22.11 -7.03
CA TRP A 565 16.02 -22.26 -8.10
C TRP A 565 16.22 -23.71 -8.50
N THR A 566 16.23 -23.92 -9.81
CA THR A 566 16.65 -25.15 -10.48
C THR A 566 18.11 -24.98 -10.89
N VAL A 567 19.04 -25.71 -10.25
CA VAL A 567 20.48 -25.58 -10.55
C VAL A 567 20.78 -25.96 -12.00
N ASN A 568 20.07 -26.95 -12.55
CA ASN A 568 20.25 -27.42 -13.91
C ASN A 568 19.89 -26.34 -14.94
N THR A 569 18.68 -25.77 -14.87
CA THR A 569 18.22 -24.72 -15.79
C THR A 569 19.11 -23.48 -15.74
N LEU A 570 19.63 -23.11 -14.56
CA LEU A 570 20.57 -21.99 -14.42
C LEU A 570 21.92 -22.27 -15.11
N ILE A 571 22.41 -23.51 -15.02
CA ILE A 571 23.62 -23.93 -15.72
C ILE A 571 23.38 -23.93 -17.24
N ASP A 572 22.27 -24.52 -17.70
CA ASP A 572 21.94 -24.58 -19.13
C ASP A 572 21.82 -23.17 -19.73
N SER A 573 21.11 -22.26 -19.06
CA SER A 573 21.01 -20.84 -19.46
C SER A 573 22.37 -20.13 -19.49
N SER A 574 23.29 -20.52 -18.58
CA SER A 574 24.64 -19.96 -18.53
C SER A 574 25.53 -20.52 -19.64
N LEU A 575 25.37 -21.79 -20.01
CA LEU A 575 26.09 -22.42 -21.11
C LEU A 575 25.70 -21.81 -22.46
N GLU A 576 24.41 -21.55 -22.69
CA GLU A 576 23.92 -20.87 -23.90
C GLU A 576 24.59 -19.50 -24.13
N SER A 577 24.97 -18.79 -23.06
CA SER A 577 25.62 -17.49 -23.15
C SER A 577 27.12 -17.55 -23.56
N VAL A 578 27.75 -18.72 -23.44
CA VAL A 578 29.19 -18.93 -23.68
C VAL A 578 29.46 -19.79 -24.93
N SER A 579 28.47 -20.56 -25.39
CA SER A 579 28.66 -21.72 -26.27
C SER A 579 28.78 -21.48 -27.78
N ALA A 580 28.92 -20.24 -28.26
CA ALA A 580 28.91 -20.00 -29.71
C ALA A 580 30.03 -20.72 -30.51
N GLU A 581 31.11 -21.23 -29.87
CA GLU A 581 32.26 -21.83 -30.58
C GLU A 581 33.00 -23.00 -29.85
N GLN A 582 32.44 -23.64 -28.80
CA GLN A 582 33.18 -24.63 -27.98
C GLN A 582 32.82 -26.10 -28.26
N ALA A 583 33.75 -27.04 -27.99
CA ALA A 583 33.57 -28.47 -28.21
C ALA A 583 32.75 -29.14 -27.08
N GLU A 584 31.98 -30.18 -27.40
CA GLU A 584 31.06 -30.90 -26.48
C GLU A 584 31.74 -31.39 -25.17
N ALA A 585 33.03 -31.76 -25.23
CA ALA A 585 33.81 -32.17 -24.06
C ALA A 585 34.22 -31.00 -23.14
N GLU A 586 34.36 -29.78 -23.69
CA GLU A 586 34.61 -28.57 -22.92
C GLU A 586 33.33 -28.08 -22.24
N GLU A 587 32.18 -28.24 -22.90
CA GLU A 587 30.86 -27.90 -22.35
C GLU A 587 30.56 -28.68 -21.06
N GLU A 588 30.82 -30.00 -21.04
CA GLU A 588 30.61 -30.83 -19.86
C GLU A 588 31.54 -30.45 -18.68
N ALA A 589 32.77 -30.03 -18.99
CA ALA A 589 33.71 -29.53 -17.98
C ALA A 589 33.24 -28.20 -17.38
N ILE A 590 32.73 -27.29 -18.22
CA ILE A 590 32.17 -25.99 -17.79
C ILE A 590 30.90 -26.21 -16.96
N ARG A 591 30.00 -27.10 -17.41
CA ARG A 591 28.79 -27.52 -16.69
C ARG A 591 29.12 -27.98 -15.27
N LYS A 592 30.11 -28.87 -15.14
CA LYS A 592 30.59 -29.36 -13.83
C LYS A 592 31.16 -28.24 -12.97
N SER A 593 31.96 -27.35 -13.54
CA SER A 593 32.59 -26.25 -12.80
C SER A 593 31.57 -25.21 -12.34
N LEU A 594 30.58 -24.87 -13.17
CA LEU A 594 29.45 -24.01 -12.81
C LEU A 594 28.61 -24.61 -11.68
N ARG A 595 28.32 -25.92 -11.74
CA ARG A 595 27.63 -26.63 -10.65
C ARG A 595 28.40 -26.52 -9.34
N SER A 596 29.68 -26.88 -9.34
CA SER A 596 30.52 -26.79 -8.15
C SER A 596 30.64 -25.36 -7.62
N PHE A 597 30.65 -24.36 -8.50
CA PHE A 597 30.61 -22.96 -8.10
C PHE A 597 29.31 -22.60 -7.37
N LEU A 598 28.15 -22.88 -7.98
CA LEU A 598 26.84 -22.55 -7.42
C LEU A 598 26.58 -23.27 -6.08
N GLU A 599 26.95 -24.55 -6.00
CA GLU A 599 26.92 -25.30 -4.74
C GLU A 599 27.80 -24.64 -3.68
N ARG A 600 29.06 -24.34 -4.01
CA ARG A 600 29.98 -23.73 -3.06
C ARG A 600 29.52 -22.35 -2.60
N VAL A 601 28.96 -21.53 -3.49
CA VAL A 601 28.37 -20.24 -3.10
C VAL A 601 27.23 -20.43 -2.11
N TYR A 602 26.32 -21.38 -2.35
CA TYR A 602 25.26 -21.68 -1.41
C TYR A 602 25.82 -22.15 -0.06
N TYR A 603 26.71 -23.14 -0.07
CA TYR A 603 27.23 -23.72 1.17
C TYR A 603 28.11 -22.73 1.95
N ASP A 604 28.94 -21.93 1.29
CA ASP A 604 29.81 -20.97 1.98
C ASP A 604 29.02 -19.76 2.52
N LEU A 605 27.87 -19.41 1.91
CA LEU A 605 27.10 -18.21 2.28
C LEU A 605 25.90 -18.49 3.18
N ARG A 606 25.27 -19.67 3.12
CA ARG A 606 24.04 -19.96 3.86
C ARG A 606 24.24 -19.76 5.37
N ASN A 607 23.33 -19.03 5.97
CA ASN A 607 23.31 -18.75 7.40
C ASN A 607 21.87 -18.42 7.86
N LEU A 608 21.68 -18.13 9.15
CA LEU A 608 20.36 -17.86 9.73
C LEU A 608 19.66 -16.60 9.18
N GLY A 609 20.39 -15.71 8.51
CA GLY A 609 19.82 -14.55 7.83
C GLY A 609 19.27 -13.47 8.76
N GLN A 610 19.73 -13.40 10.03
CA GLN A 610 19.22 -12.43 11.01
C GLN A 610 20.01 -11.13 10.99
N ALA A 611 21.33 -11.22 11.17
CA ALA A 611 22.20 -10.05 11.18
C ALA A 611 22.27 -9.39 9.80
N ASP A 612 22.55 -8.09 9.75
CA ASP A 612 22.64 -7.35 8.49
C ASP A 612 23.66 -7.97 7.52
N ARG A 613 24.82 -8.36 8.06
CA ARG A 613 25.86 -9.07 7.31
C ARG A 613 25.37 -10.41 6.76
N ASP A 614 24.62 -11.14 7.57
CA ASP A 614 24.09 -12.47 7.28
C ASP A 614 23.04 -12.41 6.17
N ARG A 615 22.14 -11.41 6.22
CA ARG A 615 21.21 -11.10 5.13
C ARG A 615 21.93 -10.74 3.84
N ALA A 616 22.99 -9.94 3.92
CA ALA A 616 23.78 -9.57 2.75
C ALA A 616 24.49 -10.79 2.13
N LEU A 617 25.02 -11.70 2.94
CA LEU A 617 25.61 -12.98 2.49
C LEU A 617 24.56 -13.86 1.80
N ASN A 618 23.41 -14.08 2.44
CA ASN A 618 22.35 -14.92 1.88
C ASN A 618 21.80 -14.33 0.57
N PHE A 619 21.57 -13.01 0.51
CA PHE A 619 21.12 -12.34 -0.71
C PHE A 619 22.19 -12.32 -1.81
N ALA A 620 23.47 -12.28 -1.45
CA ALA A 620 24.54 -12.42 -2.43
C ALA A 620 24.54 -13.81 -3.10
N ALA A 621 24.17 -14.87 -2.38
CA ALA A 621 23.98 -16.18 -2.98
C ALA A 621 22.87 -16.15 -4.02
N THR A 622 21.70 -15.58 -3.69
CA THR A 622 20.60 -15.35 -4.62
C THR A 622 21.03 -14.57 -5.86
N ASN A 623 21.78 -13.47 -5.67
CA ASN A 623 22.33 -12.70 -6.78
C ASN A 623 23.34 -13.49 -7.62
N ALA A 624 24.15 -14.36 -7.02
CA ALA A 624 25.09 -15.20 -7.75
C ALA A 624 24.36 -16.21 -8.65
N PHE A 625 23.23 -16.77 -8.19
CA PHE A 625 22.34 -17.57 -9.02
C PHE A 625 21.75 -16.75 -10.18
N GLN A 626 21.30 -15.51 -9.92
CA GLN A 626 20.76 -14.63 -10.96
C GLN A 626 21.82 -14.08 -11.92
N ALA A 627 23.07 -13.93 -11.46
CA ALA A 627 24.20 -13.40 -12.22
C ALA A 627 25.11 -14.52 -12.75
N ALA A 628 24.65 -15.78 -12.79
CA ALA A 628 25.43 -16.92 -13.23
C ALA A 628 26.02 -16.70 -14.64
N THR A 629 25.25 -16.08 -15.54
CA THR A 629 25.68 -15.69 -16.90
C THR A 629 26.81 -14.65 -16.93
N THR A 630 26.97 -13.82 -15.90
CA THR A 630 28.08 -12.84 -15.82
C THR A 630 29.36 -13.47 -15.27
N ILE A 631 29.21 -14.57 -14.53
CA ILE A 631 30.30 -15.30 -13.87
C ILE A 631 30.78 -16.47 -14.74
N SER A 632 29.93 -16.97 -15.64
CA SER A 632 30.23 -18.07 -16.56
C SER A 632 31.49 -17.82 -17.38
N ASP A 633 31.77 -16.59 -17.82
CA ASP A 633 33.02 -16.22 -18.50
C ASP A 633 34.28 -16.59 -17.71
N ALA A 634 34.28 -16.37 -16.39
CA ALA A 634 35.43 -16.68 -15.55
C ALA A 634 35.59 -18.20 -15.36
N VAL A 635 34.48 -18.90 -15.22
CA VAL A 635 34.46 -20.35 -15.07
C VAL A 635 34.89 -21.04 -16.38
N ALA A 636 34.42 -20.53 -17.53
CA ALA A 636 34.75 -21.03 -18.86
C ALA A 636 36.24 -20.96 -19.20
N ILE A 637 36.97 -19.97 -18.66
CA ILE A 637 38.44 -19.86 -18.82
C ILE A 637 39.22 -20.61 -17.73
N GLY A 638 38.57 -21.56 -17.03
CA GLY A 638 39.17 -22.43 -16.01
C GLY A 638 39.51 -21.71 -14.71
N MET A 639 38.69 -20.75 -14.26
CA MET A 639 38.86 -20.13 -12.94
C MET A 639 37.85 -20.69 -11.95
N GLU A 640 38.31 -20.88 -10.70
CA GLU A 640 37.51 -21.39 -9.59
C GLU A 640 37.37 -20.32 -8.50
N LEU A 641 36.30 -20.44 -7.70
CA LEU A 641 36.07 -19.57 -6.55
C LEU A 641 37.17 -19.79 -5.49
N HIS A 642 37.91 -18.72 -5.19
CA HIS A 642 38.97 -18.69 -4.20
C HIS A 642 38.43 -18.34 -2.80
N SER A 643 37.72 -17.20 -2.72
CA SER A 643 37.30 -16.62 -1.44
C SER A 643 36.14 -15.65 -1.62
N ILE A 644 35.32 -15.54 -0.58
CA ILE A 644 34.21 -14.59 -0.48
C ILE A 644 34.54 -13.58 0.63
N GLU A 645 34.57 -12.30 0.30
CA GLU A 645 34.80 -11.22 1.26
C GLU A 645 33.57 -10.34 1.38
N VAL A 646 33.22 -9.96 2.61
CA VAL A 646 32.06 -9.11 2.90
C VAL A 646 32.46 -7.98 3.83
N GLU A 647 32.22 -6.75 3.40
CA GLU A 647 32.53 -5.53 4.15
C GLU A 647 31.39 -4.52 4.02
N LYS A 648 31.30 -3.58 4.97
CA LYS A 648 30.37 -2.44 4.87
C LYS A 648 30.72 -1.60 3.65
N SER A 649 29.74 -1.30 2.81
CA SER A 649 29.97 -0.50 1.62
C SER A 649 30.09 0.99 1.97
N PRO A 650 31.10 1.70 1.44
CA PRO A 650 31.14 3.15 1.51
C PRO A 650 30.19 3.81 0.49
N PHE A 651 29.58 3.04 -0.41
CA PHE A 651 28.72 3.52 -1.50
C PHE A 651 27.23 3.37 -1.16
N CYS A 652 26.80 4.04 -0.10
CA CYS A 652 25.42 4.02 0.39
C CYS A 652 24.75 5.39 0.32
N ARG A 653 23.42 5.39 0.13
CA ARG A 653 22.61 6.58 0.39
C ARG A 653 22.50 6.81 1.89
N TYR A 654 22.13 8.02 2.28
CA TYR A 654 21.81 8.30 3.68
C TYR A 654 20.65 7.39 4.13
N ASN A 655 20.73 6.82 5.33
CA ASN A 655 19.82 5.81 5.90
C ASN A 655 19.82 4.40 5.24
N SER A 656 20.70 4.12 4.27
CA SER A 656 20.89 2.77 3.74
C SER A 656 21.82 1.92 4.62
N ASN A 657 21.75 0.60 4.44
CA ASN A 657 22.60 -0.37 5.11
C ASN A 657 23.23 -1.30 4.08
N CYS A 658 24.24 -0.80 3.36
CA CYS A 658 24.84 -1.57 2.27
C CYS A 658 26.15 -2.27 2.63
N TRP A 659 26.34 -3.40 1.97
CA TRP A 659 27.46 -4.30 2.11
C TRP A 659 28.03 -4.62 0.73
N ASP A 660 29.35 -4.53 0.60
CA ASP A 660 30.07 -5.00 -0.58
C ASP A 660 30.41 -6.49 -0.37
N VAL A 661 29.89 -7.35 -1.25
CA VAL A 661 30.21 -8.78 -1.31
C VAL A 661 31.10 -9.03 -2.53
N LYS A 662 32.31 -9.51 -2.29
CA LYS A 662 33.34 -9.75 -3.31
C LYS A 662 33.61 -11.24 -3.48
N LEU A 663 33.30 -11.77 -4.66
CA LEU A 663 33.68 -13.13 -5.07
C LEU A 663 35.01 -13.05 -5.81
N LYS A 664 36.05 -13.69 -5.27
CA LYS A 664 37.38 -13.73 -5.90
C LYS A 664 37.58 -15.08 -6.56
N PHE A 665 37.98 -15.07 -7.83
CA PHE A 665 38.30 -16.25 -8.62
C PHE A 665 39.79 -16.31 -8.92
N PHE A 666 40.34 -17.51 -8.98
CA PHE A 666 41.72 -17.77 -9.35
C PHE A 666 41.79 -18.96 -10.32
N ASN A 667 42.85 -19.04 -11.12
CA ASN A 667 43.08 -20.18 -11.99
C ASN A 667 44.03 -21.17 -11.28
N PRO A 668 43.59 -22.39 -10.95
CA PRO A 668 44.42 -23.36 -10.23
C PRO A 668 45.61 -23.86 -11.07
N ASP A 669 45.42 -24.01 -12.39
CA ASP A 669 46.45 -24.52 -13.31
C ASP A 669 47.53 -23.47 -13.64
N ASN A 670 47.18 -22.19 -13.53
CA ASN A 670 48.10 -21.07 -13.74
C ASN A 670 48.00 -20.07 -12.60
N THR A 671 48.68 -20.39 -11.50
CA THR A 671 48.73 -19.55 -10.30
C THR A 671 49.42 -18.18 -10.51
N ARG A 672 50.01 -17.91 -11.69
CA ARG A 672 50.55 -16.58 -12.06
C ARG A 672 49.53 -15.67 -12.74
N ARG A 673 48.38 -16.22 -13.15
CA ARG A 673 47.28 -15.45 -13.74
C ARG A 673 46.66 -14.54 -12.68
N ALA A 674 46.28 -13.32 -13.09
CA ALA A 674 45.59 -12.38 -12.20
C ALA A 674 44.27 -12.96 -11.69
N LYS A 675 43.94 -12.69 -10.43
CA LYS A 675 42.65 -13.06 -9.85
C LYS A 675 41.56 -12.20 -10.48
N LYS A 676 40.37 -12.75 -10.70
CA LYS A 676 39.19 -12.01 -11.14
C LYS A 676 38.31 -11.75 -9.93
N VAL A 677 37.86 -10.52 -9.73
CA VAL A 677 36.99 -10.15 -8.62
C VAL A 677 35.67 -9.67 -9.18
N TYR A 678 34.57 -10.19 -8.64
CA TYR A 678 33.21 -9.72 -8.86
C TYR A 678 32.69 -9.11 -7.57
N ARG A 679 32.12 -7.90 -7.64
CA ARG A 679 31.57 -7.20 -6.49
C ARG A 679 30.10 -6.89 -6.69
N PHE A 680 29.31 -7.29 -5.71
CA PHE A 680 27.92 -6.90 -5.50
C PHE A 680 27.88 -5.89 -4.37
N THR A 681 27.13 -4.80 -4.55
CA THR A 681 26.81 -3.88 -3.45
C THR A 681 25.35 -4.12 -3.13
N ILE A 682 25.06 -4.57 -1.91
CA ILE A 682 23.71 -5.01 -1.50
C ILE A 682 23.26 -4.13 -0.35
N ASP A 683 22.11 -3.47 -0.49
CA ASP A 683 21.44 -2.76 0.60
C ASP A 683 20.48 -3.71 1.32
N VAL A 684 20.68 -3.87 2.64
CA VAL A 684 19.84 -4.70 3.52
C VAL A 684 19.04 -3.85 4.52
N SER A 685 18.87 -2.55 4.25
CA SER A 685 18.12 -1.64 5.13
C SER A 685 16.64 -2.00 5.25
N ASP A 686 16.08 -2.72 4.28
CA ASP A 686 14.68 -3.15 4.24
C ASP A 686 14.56 -4.68 4.27
N LEU A 687 13.32 -5.16 4.41
CA LEU A 687 12.93 -6.56 4.45
C LEU A 687 13.35 -7.30 3.19
N MET A 688 13.24 -6.64 2.05
CA MET A 688 13.74 -7.11 0.77
C MET A 688 15.08 -6.46 0.47
N PRO A 689 16.20 -7.20 0.55
CA PRO A 689 17.47 -6.65 0.12
C PRO A 689 17.45 -6.28 -1.37
N VAL A 690 18.26 -5.30 -1.74
CA VAL A 690 18.35 -4.83 -3.14
C VAL A 690 19.81 -4.67 -3.57
N THR A 691 20.08 -4.94 -4.85
CA THR A 691 21.40 -4.73 -5.44
C THR A 691 21.55 -3.29 -5.92
N LEU A 692 22.59 -2.60 -5.49
CA LEU A 692 22.91 -1.24 -5.90
C LEU A 692 23.82 -1.24 -7.14
N GLY A 693 23.22 -0.97 -8.29
CA GLY A 693 23.90 -0.88 -9.58
C GLY A 693 24.26 -2.24 -10.19
N LYS A 694 25.03 -2.22 -11.27
CA LYS A 694 25.48 -3.43 -11.98
C LYS A 694 26.65 -4.09 -11.24
N VAL A 695 26.75 -5.42 -11.36
CA VAL A 695 27.90 -6.20 -10.88
C VAL A 695 29.19 -5.60 -11.46
N ARG A 696 30.15 -5.29 -10.59
CA ARG A 696 31.46 -4.76 -11.01
C ARG A 696 32.44 -5.90 -11.07
N SER A 697 33.26 -5.94 -12.12
CA SER A 697 34.33 -6.92 -12.23
C SER A 697 35.66 -6.28 -12.62
N TRP A 698 36.76 -6.75 -12.03
CA TRP A 698 38.11 -6.31 -12.36
C TRP A 698 39.13 -7.41 -12.06
N SER A 699 40.36 -7.24 -12.55
CA SER A 699 41.47 -8.16 -12.27
C SER A 699 42.38 -7.58 -11.20
N VAL A 700 42.82 -8.42 -10.26
CA VAL A 700 43.74 -8.03 -9.19
C VAL A 700 45.05 -8.80 -9.39
N PRO A 701 46.22 -8.11 -9.34
CA PRO A 701 47.52 -8.77 -9.31
C PRO A 701 47.61 -9.76 -8.14
N LYS A 702 48.52 -10.72 -8.25
CA LYS A 702 48.66 -11.80 -7.26
C LYS A 702 48.90 -11.29 -5.85
#